data_AF-A0A5N6ZDN3-F1
#
_entry.id   AF-A0A5N6ZDN3-F1
#
_cell.length_a   1.000
_cell.length_b   1.000
_cell.length_c   1.000
_cell.angle_alpha   90.00
_cell.angle_beta   90.00
_cell.angle_gamma   90.00
#
_symmetry.space_group_name_H-M   'P 1'
#
loop_
_entity.id
_entity.type
_entity.pdbx_description
1 polymer ?
#
loop_
_entity_poly.entity_id
_entity_poly.type
_entity_poly.pdbx_seq_one_letter_code
_entity_poly.pdbx_strand_id
1 'polypeptide(L)'
;MSSGTLHIVDSRTNWKYEIPIKRNAVSAVDFTGIKAPGAGTDRADHVAGGLRVHDPGLQNTTVMESAISFSDHERGLLLFRGYTLAQLWDSDVEDMLHLLVWGTYPTAQQKKELSRDITEQMLAVPQSVQKTIQALPSTTSPLPLILAGLSAYLASCPETIPASTHAHLYQGNPQNVDVAVTRSIAAYAVIFGLVNSHRRGIEFHPPSFGKTYCENLFTMAGLIDRVTGRPDPVKLSCFRRFAMLNADHGMALTVFSTIVTASSLTDPISCLISAVAAAYGPLHFGATESAQRALRDIGTPDRVPKFIEEVKKGRQKLFGYGHRSYKGPDPRVHPIQSILKDLDLSSNNLLKITERIEQVASADEYFRQRRLYPNADFYGNFVFTGIGFDPDTIPAAMLAQRIIGIMAHWREYMLTRGKLFRPSHIYIETTPLLLPQSTEEEQYSIFTTNQKRLIILTAAIASTFSPLSANIYYPALNSIATDLDVTNSQINLTITTYMICQGLAPTLTGSFADQAGRRPAYLLCFLIYITSNIALALQHSFPALLVLRAIQSSGSSGTVALASAVAADVITSAERGTYMSITSLGNILGPSLGPILGGILSQYLGWQSIFCWRSGTSNTAQTVNNPATHEPTPPEQPPIRKINPLATLLLLIHLPTGLILLSNGLIFASYYAVTAGLPSQLKSTYGLSDLDIGLSFISMGLGSLLSATFNGLIVDWNYRRTLAKSGLNISKNSQDIDDFEVEKARLGIGGPMTLLTPIPILLYAFVSSSDRPPPLVLTLALIFTISFTLTATYNILNILLVDLHYSTPATVMATNNLVRCFLGAAATALVHPCIRRWGVQITYSGVAVVVLSVVPLLGMVWVMISDIDLMTEPETANLPIISTHGLDSKSTYLLLFVDLDVRYKLNATVALHWYQPDLVPIFENNSSVERSRHNSGLGEIGNCARDGILRNQSMGAEYIAPRPPPYSHHRYVYFLFNQGPEYQFPNCYSHIFPPTAEARGGFNIHQFVDVAQLDAPVAGNYFFVEYDGPVIEPTATASPTTTWLRLAPCESVIATGSGACERPGYGQVVM
;
A
#
# COMPACT_ATOMS: atom_id res chain seq x y z
N MET A 1 19.94 10.24 -47.30
CA MET A 1 19.99 9.51 -46.01
C MET A 1 19.07 8.31 -46.13
N SER A 2 19.43 7.14 -45.59
CA SER A 2 18.58 5.94 -45.65
C SER A 2 17.31 6.15 -44.84
N SER A 3 16.18 6.12 -45.53
CA SER A 3 14.84 6.14 -44.95
C SER A 3 14.10 4.91 -45.45
N GLY A 4 13.15 4.42 -44.66
CA GLY A 4 12.37 3.24 -45.00
C GLY A 4 11.33 2.94 -43.92
N THR A 5 10.76 1.74 -43.98
CA THR A 5 9.78 1.26 -42.99
C THR A 5 10.28 -0.07 -42.43
N LEU A 6 10.28 -0.19 -41.11
CA LEU A 6 10.52 -1.43 -40.39
C LEU A 6 9.18 -2.12 -40.15
N HIS A 7 8.99 -3.31 -40.72
CA HIS A 7 7.81 -4.13 -40.46
C HIS A 7 8.09 -5.11 -39.32
N ILE A 8 7.28 -5.08 -38.28
CA ILE A 8 7.41 -5.91 -37.07
C ILE A 8 6.19 -6.81 -36.95
N VAL A 9 6.40 -8.07 -36.61
CA VAL A 9 5.33 -9.02 -36.26
C VAL A 9 5.53 -9.43 -34.81
N ASP A 10 4.60 -9.10 -33.93
CA ASP A 10 4.63 -9.56 -32.54
C ASP A 10 4.06 -10.97 -32.46
N SER A 11 4.90 -11.99 -32.25
CA SER A 11 4.46 -13.39 -32.21
C SER A 11 3.54 -13.71 -31.03
N ARG A 12 3.48 -12.85 -30.00
CA ARG A 12 2.59 -13.05 -28.84
C ARG A 12 1.14 -12.74 -29.18
N THR A 13 0.91 -11.79 -30.08
CA THR A 13 -0.44 -11.33 -30.48
C THR A 13 -0.75 -11.63 -31.96
N ASN A 14 0.27 -11.94 -32.77
CA ASN A 14 0.26 -11.98 -34.23
C ASN A 14 -0.07 -10.65 -34.92
N TRP A 15 0.02 -9.52 -34.21
CA TRP A 15 -0.21 -8.20 -34.79
C TRP A 15 1.00 -7.73 -35.58
N LYS A 16 0.74 -7.01 -36.66
CA LYS A 16 1.77 -6.41 -37.52
C LYS A 16 1.83 -4.91 -37.27
N TYR A 17 3.04 -4.39 -37.13
CA TYR A 17 3.32 -2.98 -36.88
C TYR A 17 4.30 -2.44 -37.90
N GLU A 18 4.22 -1.15 -38.19
CA GLU A 18 5.12 -0.45 -39.09
C GLU A 18 5.75 0.73 -38.36
N ILE A 19 7.08 0.78 -38.32
CA ILE A 19 7.84 1.85 -37.66
C ILE A 19 8.69 2.56 -38.72
N PRO A 20 8.64 3.90 -38.85
CA PRO A 20 9.45 4.63 -39.80
C PRO A 20 10.93 4.60 -39.42
N ILE A 21 11.79 4.31 -40.40
CA ILE A 21 13.24 4.45 -40.31
C ILE A 21 13.60 5.84 -40.83
N LYS A 22 14.24 6.65 -39.98
CA LYS A 22 14.77 7.98 -40.32
C LYS A 22 16.25 8.01 -40.01
N ARG A 23 17.09 8.33 -41.00
CA ARG A 23 18.56 8.39 -40.85
C ARG A 23 19.16 7.09 -40.29
N ASN A 24 18.68 5.95 -40.78
CA ASN A 24 19.06 4.63 -40.28
C ASN A 24 18.77 4.39 -38.78
N ALA A 25 17.84 5.14 -38.18
CA ALA A 25 17.41 4.99 -36.80
C ALA A 25 15.88 4.86 -36.73
N VAL A 26 15.40 4.20 -35.68
CA VAL A 26 13.98 4.10 -35.33
C VAL A 26 13.74 4.78 -34.00
N SER A 27 12.58 5.42 -33.83
CA SER A 27 12.21 6.03 -32.56
C SER A 27 11.85 4.93 -31.56
N ALA A 28 12.54 4.89 -30.41
CA ALA A 28 12.23 3.94 -29.34
C ALA A 28 10.81 4.12 -28.79
N VAL A 29 10.25 5.32 -28.90
CA VAL A 29 8.86 5.62 -28.49
C VAL A 29 7.85 4.93 -29.41
N ASP A 30 8.20 4.62 -30.65
CA ASP A 30 7.27 3.98 -31.59
C ASP A 30 6.98 2.53 -31.18
N PHE A 31 7.87 1.89 -30.42
CA PHE A 31 7.66 0.56 -29.84
C PHE A 31 6.60 0.55 -28.71
N THR A 32 6.25 1.71 -28.16
CA THR A 32 5.24 1.81 -27.08
C THR A 32 3.83 1.39 -27.54
N GLY A 33 3.58 1.41 -28.86
CA GLY A 33 2.34 0.90 -29.44
C GLY A 33 2.21 -0.63 -29.42
N ILE A 34 3.32 -1.37 -29.21
CA ILE A 34 3.34 -2.83 -29.17
C ILE A 34 3.16 -3.27 -27.72
N LYS A 35 2.03 -3.90 -27.38
CA LYS A 35 1.69 -4.26 -25.99
C LYS A 35 1.69 -5.77 -25.77
N ALA A 36 2.15 -6.20 -24.59
CA ALA A 36 2.05 -7.59 -24.18
C ALA A 36 0.57 -8.02 -24.02
N PRO A 37 0.23 -9.30 -24.26
CA PRO A 37 -1.12 -9.81 -24.06
C PRO A 37 -1.58 -9.66 -22.61
N GLY A 38 -2.84 -9.28 -22.36
CA GLY A 38 -3.38 -9.01 -21.03
C GLY A 38 -3.39 -10.17 -20.02
N ALA A 39 -3.33 -11.42 -20.50
CA ALA A 39 -3.48 -12.63 -19.69
C ALA A 39 -2.30 -13.58 -19.89
N GLY A 40 -1.83 -14.19 -18.78
CA GLY A 40 -0.77 -15.20 -18.80
C GLY A 40 0.67 -14.67 -18.89
N THR A 41 0.89 -13.37 -18.70
CA THR A 41 2.21 -12.74 -18.68
C THR A 41 2.51 -12.06 -17.34
N ASP A 42 3.79 -11.93 -17.01
CA ASP A 42 4.27 -11.27 -15.80
C ASP A 42 3.86 -9.78 -15.78
N ARG A 43 3.34 -9.28 -14.65
CA ARG A 43 3.00 -7.85 -14.47
C ARG A 43 4.19 -6.93 -14.67
N ALA A 44 5.41 -7.39 -14.46
CA ALA A 44 6.63 -6.65 -14.81
C ALA A 44 6.78 -6.39 -16.32
N ASP A 45 6.17 -7.23 -17.16
CA ASP A 45 6.09 -7.07 -18.62
C ASP A 45 4.94 -6.16 -19.05
N HIS A 46 3.95 -5.95 -18.16
CA HIS A 46 2.82 -5.05 -18.36
C HIS A 46 3.16 -3.60 -18.04
N VAL A 47 3.97 -3.00 -18.90
CA VAL A 47 4.25 -1.56 -18.83
C VAL A 47 3.14 -0.81 -19.54
N ALA A 48 2.54 0.19 -18.88
CA ALA A 48 1.52 1.06 -19.50
C ALA A 48 1.98 1.67 -20.85
N GLY A 49 3.29 1.91 -20.97
CA GLY A 49 3.96 2.39 -22.17
C GLY A 49 4.38 1.32 -23.18
N GLY A 50 3.93 0.07 -23.11
CA GLY A 50 4.21 -0.95 -24.13
C GLY A 50 5.66 -1.48 -24.16
N LEU A 51 6.07 -2.04 -25.31
CA LEU A 51 7.35 -2.72 -25.50
C LEU A 51 8.51 -1.74 -25.34
N ARG A 52 9.50 -2.14 -24.52
CA ARG A 52 10.69 -1.36 -24.21
C ARG A 52 11.90 -1.89 -24.98
N VAL A 53 12.77 -0.98 -25.43
CA VAL A 53 14.10 -1.34 -25.98
C VAL A 53 15.08 -1.47 -24.82
N HIS A 54 15.66 -2.65 -24.64
CA HIS A 54 16.67 -2.93 -23.62
C HIS A 54 18.06 -2.95 -24.26
N ASP A 55 18.82 -1.87 -24.05
CA ASP A 55 20.18 -1.72 -24.57
C ASP A 55 21.16 -1.33 -23.44
N PRO A 56 21.62 -2.30 -22.62
CA PRO A 56 22.55 -2.05 -21.53
C PRO A 56 23.82 -1.32 -21.98
N GLY A 57 24.02 -0.14 -21.37
CA GLY A 57 25.14 0.74 -21.67
C GLY A 57 24.97 1.58 -22.94
N LEU A 58 23.83 1.51 -23.63
CA LEU A 58 23.54 2.23 -24.88
C LEU A 58 24.51 1.86 -26.02
N GLN A 59 24.65 0.55 -26.30
CA GLN A 59 25.56 0.05 -27.32
C GLN A 59 25.10 0.35 -28.74
N ASN A 60 23.79 0.44 -28.97
CA ASN A 60 23.20 0.69 -30.28
C ASN A 60 22.08 1.76 -30.24
N THR A 61 22.09 2.60 -29.21
CA THR A 61 21.08 3.65 -29.00
C THR A 61 21.67 5.03 -29.26
N THR A 62 21.15 5.73 -30.24
CA THR A 62 21.44 7.16 -30.46
C THR A 62 20.57 8.03 -29.55
N VAL A 63 21.19 8.78 -28.64
CA VAL A 63 20.46 9.54 -27.61
C VAL A 63 20.12 10.98 -27.97
N MET A 64 20.78 11.54 -28.97
CA MET A 64 20.49 12.87 -29.50
C MET A 64 20.91 12.96 -30.97
N GLU A 65 20.29 13.88 -31.70
CA GLU A 65 20.84 14.34 -32.97
C GLU A 65 21.92 15.39 -32.69
N SER A 66 23.07 15.27 -33.34
CA SER A 66 24.16 16.24 -33.21
C SER A 66 24.82 16.51 -34.54
N ALA A 67 25.26 17.75 -34.74
CA ALA A 67 26.01 18.16 -35.93
C ALA A 67 27.48 18.50 -35.60
N ILE A 68 27.99 18.16 -34.40
CA ILE A 68 29.30 18.60 -33.90
C ILE A 68 30.44 17.78 -34.50
N SER A 69 30.40 16.46 -34.36
CA SER A 69 31.42 15.56 -34.86
C SER A 69 30.83 14.31 -35.51
N PHE A 70 31.60 13.71 -36.40
CA PHE A 70 31.27 12.45 -37.04
C PHE A 70 32.54 11.62 -37.22
N SER A 71 32.44 10.31 -37.00
CA SER A 71 33.57 9.40 -37.20
C SER A 71 33.12 8.16 -37.97
N ASP A 72 33.93 7.77 -38.96
CA ASP A 72 33.77 6.55 -39.75
C ASP A 72 35.12 5.83 -39.75
N HIS A 73 35.21 4.76 -38.97
CA HIS A 73 36.46 4.03 -38.78
C HIS A 73 36.82 3.10 -39.92
N GLU A 74 35.84 2.60 -40.68
CA GLU A 74 36.15 1.77 -41.84
C GLU A 74 36.91 2.59 -42.88
N ARG A 75 36.62 3.90 -42.93
CA ARG A 75 37.29 4.86 -43.80
C ARG A 75 38.39 5.66 -43.11
N GLY A 76 38.65 5.44 -41.82
CA GLY A 76 39.62 6.24 -41.04
C GLY A 76 39.30 7.74 -41.01
N LEU A 77 38.01 8.11 -41.06
CA LEU A 77 37.53 9.48 -41.18
C LEU A 77 37.08 10.02 -39.82
N LEU A 78 37.57 11.20 -39.47
CA LEU A 78 37.12 12.00 -38.32
C LEU A 78 36.80 13.42 -38.80
N LEU A 79 35.56 13.86 -38.58
CA LEU A 79 35.05 15.15 -38.99
C LEU A 79 34.60 15.97 -37.79
N PHE A 80 34.91 17.25 -37.83
CA PHE A 80 34.43 18.26 -36.89
C PHE A 80 33.72 19.35 -37.68
N ARG A 81 32.38 19.45 -37.53
CA ARG A 81 31.53 20.34 -38.33
C ARG A 81 31.78 20.22 -39.85
N GLY A 82 32.10 19.01 -40.31
CA GLY A 82 32.41 18.70 -41.71
C GLY A 82 33.88 18.89 -42.13
N TYR A 83 34.73 19.47 -41.28
CA TYR A 83 36.16 19.62 -41.54
C TYR A 83 36.93 18.35 -41.15
N THR A 84 37.86 17.92 -42.01
CA THR A 84 38.75 16.80 -41.72
C THR A 84 39.86 17.23 -40.76
N LEU A 85 40.41 16.27 -40.02
CA LEU A 85 41.57 16.51 -39.15
C LEU A 85 42.75 17.15 -39.90
N ALA A 86 43.00 16.76 -41.15
CA ALA A 86 44.08 17.32 -41.96
C ALA A 86 43.90 18.83 -42.22
N GLN A 87 42.66 19.29 -42.40
CA GLN A 87 42.35 20.72 -42.58
C GLN A 87 42.50 21.52 -41.29
N LEU A 88 42.30 20.88 -40.14
CA LEU A 88 42.35 21.52 -38.82
C LEU A 88 43.72 21.41 -38.15
N TRP A 89 44.66 20.65 -38.71
CA TRP A 89 45.92 20.30 -38.06
C TRP A 89 46.75 21.51 -37.59
N ASP A 90 46.74 22.58 -38.39
CA ASP A 90 47.46 23.82 -38.11
C ASP A 90 46.60 24.91 -37.45
N SER A 91 45.36 24.58 -37.06
CA SER A 91 44.46 25.51 -36.37
C SER A 91 44.80 25.67 -34.88
N ASP A 92 44.50 26.83 -34.32
CA ASP A 92 44.61 27.07 -32.88
C ASP A 92 43.40 26.51 -32.12
N VAL A 93 43.52 26.44 -30.79
CA VAL A 93 42.44 25.97 -29.93
C VAL A 93 41.22 26.88 -30.01
N GLU A 94 41.42 28.18 -30.15
CA GLU A 94 40.36 29.17 -30.35
C GLU A 94 39.61 28.95 -31.67
N ASP A 95 40.31 28.52 -32.72
CA ASP A 95 39.69 28.20 -34.01
C ASP A 95 38.77 26.99 -33.88
N MET A 96 39.27 25.94 -33.22
CA MET A 96 38.51 24.73 -32.95
C MET A 96 37.33 24.98 -32.02
N LEU A 97 37.53 25.80 -30.99
CA LEU A 97 36.48 26.22 -30.08
C LEU A 97 35.37 26.96 -30.81
N HIS A 98 35.74 27.94 -31.64
CA HIS A 98 34.76 28.70 -32.39
C HIS A 98 33.97 27.79 -33.36
N LEU A 99 34.68 26.90 -34.06
CA LEU A 99 34.10 25.93 -34.97
C LEU A 99 33.11 25.01 -34.27
N LEU A 100 33.49 24.34 -33.18
CA LEU A 100 32.63 23.37 -32.53
C LEU A 100 31.41 24.00 -31.87
N VAL A 101 31.59 25.09 -31.12
CA VAL A 101 30.51 25.72 -30.32
C VAL A 101 29.54 26.49 -31.20
N TRP A 102 30.03 27.32 -32.13
CA TRP A 102 29.18 28.18 -32.96
C TRP A 102 28.98 27.67 -34.39
N GLY A 103 29.65 26.59 -34.79
CA GLY A 103 29.40 25.89 -36.05
C GLY A 103 30.10 26.49 -37.28
N THR A 104 30.90 27.54 -37.11
CA THR A 104 31.59 28.24 -38.21
C THR A 104 33.07 28.43 -37.89
N TYR A 105 33.93 28.37 -38.90
CA TYR A 105 35.35 28.71 -38.71
C TYR A 105 35.48 30.23 -38.48
N PRO A 106 36.26 30.70 -37.49
CA PRO A 106 36.25 32.11 -37.12
C PRO A 106 36.96 32.98 -38.15
N THR A 107 36.49 34.22 -38.29
CA THR A 107 37.28 35.30 -38.88
C THR A 107 38.39 35.75 -37.92
N ALA A 108 39.42 36.44 -38.44
CA ALA A 108 40.50 36.96 -37.61
C ALA A 108 40.02 37.88 -36.47
N GLN A 109 38.95 38.65 -36.71
CA GLN A 109 38.35 39.51 -35.70
C GLN A 109 37.62 38.69 -34.61
N GLN A 110 36.79 37.71 -35.01
CA GLN A 110 36.09 36.82 -34.07
C GLN A 110 37.06 36.02 -33.21
N LYS A 111 38.18 35.54 -33.78
CA LYS A 111 39.23 34.85 -33.03
C LYS A 111 39.85 35.76 -31.95
N LYS A 112 40.14 37.01 -32.31
CA LYS A 112 40.72 38.00 -31.39
C LYS A 112 39.75 38.36 -30.26
N GLU A 113 38.47 38.54 -30.58
CA GLU A 113 37.40 38.79 -29.61
C GLU A 113 37.25 37.59 -28.67
N LEU A 114 37.14 36.38 -29.20
CA LEU A 114 37.03 35.16 -28.40
C LEU A 114 38.22 34.99 -27.44
N SER A 115 39.45 35.20 -27.92
CA SER A 115 40.67 35.11 -27.09
C SER A 115 40.66 36.15 -25.96
N ARG A 116 40.24 37.39 -26.25
CA ARG A 116 40.09 38.45 -25.26
C ARG A 116 39.02 38.09 -24.22
N ASP A 117 37.85 37.68 -24.67
CA ASP A 117 36.69 37.41 -23.82
C ASP A 117 36.97 36.21 -22.89
N ILE A 118 37.62 35.16 -23.38
CA ILE A 118 38.08 34.04 -22.54
C ILE A 118 39.07 34.52 -21.49
N THR A 119 40.06 35.34 -21.86
CA THR A 119 41.06 35.86 -20.92
C THR A 119 40.43 36.71 -19.83
N GLU A 120 39.45 37.54 -20.19
CA GLU A 120 38.66 38.33 -19.24
C GLU A 120 37.90 37.43 -18.25
N GLN A 121 37.25 36.37 -18.74
CA GLN A 121 36.58 35.40 -17.87
C GLN A 121 37.56 34.62 -16.98
N MET A 122 38.80 34.37 -17.43
CA MET A 122 39.81 33.72 -16.59
C MET A 122 40.24 34.64 -15.43
N LEU A 123 40.40 35.94 -15.69
CA LEU A 123 40.71 36.94 -14.66
C LEU A 123 39.56 37.14 -13.66
N ALA A 124 38.32 36.86 -14.06
CA ALA A 124 37.14 36.97 -13.22
C ALA A 124 36.95 35.81 -12.21
N VAL A 125 37.79 34.78 -12.25
CA VAL A 125 37.68 33.63 -11.32
C VAL A 125 37.88 34.09 -9.87
N PRO A 126 36.92 33.84 -8.96
CA PRO A 126 36.98 34.34 -7.59
C PRO A 126 38.17 33.79 -6.77
N GLN A 127 38.76 34.62 -5.91
CA GLN A 127 39.86 34.23 -5.03
C GLN A 127 39.47 33.11 -4.04
N SER A 128 38.18 32.96 -3.72
CA SER A 128 37.66 31.85 -2.91
C SER A 128 38.02 30.49 -3.51
N VAL A 129 38.04 30.35 -4.83
CA VAL A 129 38.41 29.13 -5.55
C VAL A 129 39.85 28.73 -5.25
N GLN A 130 40.77 29.70 -5.35
CA GLN A 130 42.18 29.50 -5.03
C GLN A 130 42.37 29.09 -3.57
N LYS A 131 41.71 29.78 -2.63
CA LYS A 131 41.79 29.47 -1.20
C LYS A 131 41.29 28.06 -0.90
N THR A 132 40.19 27.62 -1.52
CA THR A 132 39.65 26.27 -1.36
C THR A 132 40.63 25.20 -1.84
N ILE A 133 41.24 25.39 -3.02
CA ILE A 133 42.24 24.44 -3.54
C ILE A 133 43.47 24.37 -2.63
N GLN A 134 43.97 25.52 -2.17
CA GLN A 134 45.15 25.61 -1.29
C GLN A 134 44.91 25.06 0.11
N ALA A 135 43.66 25.06 0.59
CA ALA A 135 43.30 24.47 1.88
C ALA A 135 43.36 22.93 1.90
N LEU A 136 43.36 22.28 0.73
CA LEU A 136 43.47 20.83 0.59
C LEU A 136 44.94 20.39 0.44
N PRO A 137 45.31 19.15 0.83
CA PRO A 137 46.69 18.68 0.72
C PRO A 137 47.22 18.71 -0.73
N SER A 138 48.44 19.20 -0.94
CA SER A 138 49.09 19.23 -2.26
C SER A 138 49.37 17.83 -2.84
N THR A 139 49.38 16.80 -2.00
CA THR A 139 49.49 15.38 -2.40
C THR A 139 48.19 14.80 -2.95
N THR A 140 47.07 15.53 -2.88
CA THR A 140 45.77 15.07 -3.39
C THR A 140 45.85 14.88 -4.91
N SER A 141 45.15 13.86 -5.41
CA SER A 141 45.02 13.64 -6.86
C SER A 141 44.39 14.88 -7.54
N PRO A 142 44.78 15.23 -8.78
CA PRO A 142 44.30 16.43 -9.48
C PRO A 142 42.78 16.54 -9.63
N LEU A 143 42.10 15.45 -9.98
CA LEU A 143 40.67 15.49 -10.30
C LEU A 143 39.79 15.87 -9.09
N PRO A 144 39.99 15.31 -7.87
CA PRO A 144 39.33 15.80 -6.67
C PRO A 144 39.54 17.30 -6.38
N LEU A 145 40.76 17.81 -6.59
CA LEU A 145 41.04 19.24 -6.41
C LEU A 145 40.29 20.10 -7.45
N ILE A 146 40.17 19.62 -8.69
CA ILE A 146 39.38 20.27 -9.73
C ILE A 146 37.90 20.29 -9.37
N LEU A 147 37.35 19.18 -8.85
CA LEU A 147 35.97 19.13 -8.37
C LEU A 147 35.74 20.16 -7.25
N ALA A 148 36.64 20.22 -6.26
CA ALA A 148 36.56 21.22 -5.19
C ALA A 148 36.62 22.66 -5.73
N GLY A 149 37.50 22.92 -6.70
CA GLY A 149 37.61 24.21 -7.37
C GLY A 149 36.34 24.61 -8.13
N LEU A 150 35.76 23.68 -8.90
CA LEU A 150 34.52 23.92 -9.66
C LEU A 150 33.33 24.15 -8.72
N SER A 151 33.22 23.38 -7.63
CA SER A 151 32.19 23.58 -6.61
C SER A 151 32.35 24.93 -5.91
N ALA A 152 33.57 25.34 -5.58
CA ALA A 152 33.85 26.66 -5.00
C ALA A 152 33.51 27.80 -5.98
N TYR A 153 33.79 27.60 -7.27
CA TYR A 153 33.43 28.54 -8.33
C TYR A 153 31.91 28.71 -8.41
N LEU A 154 31.17 27.61 -8.51
CA LEU A 154 29.71 27.61 -8.55
C LEU A 154 29.09 28.28 -7.31
N ALA A 155 29.60 27.96 -6.12
CA ALA A 155 29.15 28.57 -4.87
C ALA A 155 29.40 30.08 -4.80
N SER A 156 30.35 30.59 -5.58
CA SER A 156 30.68 32.03 -5.64
C SER A 156 29.82 32.80 -6.66
N CYS A 157 29.02 32.10 -7.48
CA CYS A 157 28.18 32.68 -8.54
C CYS A 157 26.74 32.11 -8.49
N PRO A 158 25.99 32.26 -7.39
CA PRO A 158 24.66 31.66 -7.22
C PRO A 158 23.62 32.11 -8.27
N GLU A 159 23.81 33.29 -8.85
CA GLU A 159 22.99 33.83 -9.95
C GLU A 159 23.06 33.00 -11.24
N THR A 160 24.06 32.13 -11.35
CA THR A 160 24.22 31.23 -12.50
C THR A 160 23.46 29.91 -12.36
N ILE A 161 22.86 29.65 -11.19
CA ILE A 161 22.19 28.40 -10.84
C ILE A 161 20.69 28.50 -11.17
N PRO A 162 20.18 27.78 -12.19
CA PRO A 162 18.79 27.91 -12.66
C PRO A 162 17.74 27.64 -11.58
N ALA A 163 18.00 26.69 -10.66
CA ALA A 163 17.09 26.37 -9.57
C ALA A 163 16.92 27.50 -8.54
N SER A 164 17.90 28.41 -8.43
CA SER A 164 17.90 29.53 -7.46
C SER A 164 17.52 30.86 -8.09
N THR A 165 17.52 30.96 -9.42
CA THR A 165 17.15 32.18 -10.16
C THR A 165 15.95 31.93 -11.06
N HIS A 166 16.16 31.30 -12.23
CA HIS A 166 15.11 31.03 -13.21
C HIS A 166 15.34 29.68 -13.90
N ALA A 167 14.35 28.79 -13.87
CA ALA A 167 14.46 27.41 -14.36
C ALA A 167 14.92 27.30 -15.84
N HIS A 168 14.54 28.26 -16.69
CA HIS A 168 14.90 28.30 -18.10
C HIS A 168 16.02 29.31 -18.42
N LEU A 169 16.89 29.63 -17.45
CA LEU A 169 17.96 30.63 -17.61
C LEU A 169 18.78 30.46 -18.90
N TYR A 170 19.05 29.21 -19.31
CA TYR A 170 19.83 28.88 -20.51
C TYR A 170 18.99 28.30 -21.66
N GLN A 171 17.91 27.58 -21.38
CA GLN A 171 17.19 26.82 -22.40
C GLN A 171 16.54 27.74 -23.43
N GLY A 172 16.94 27.61 -24.70
CA GLY A 172 16.46 28.47 -25.78
C GLY A 172 16.95 29.92 -25.72
N ASN A 173 17.93 30.26 -24.88
CA ASN A 173 18.53 31.60 -24.79
C ASN A 173 20.00 31.57 -25.25
N PRO A 174 20.28 31.92 -26.52
CA PRO A 174 21.64 31.90 -27.07
C PRO A 174 22.63 32.80 -26.33
N GLN A 175 22.20 33.98 -25.87
CA GLN A 175 23.10 34.95 -25.22
C GLN A 175 23.61 34.41 -23.89
N ASN A 176 22.70 33.91 -23.04
CA ASN A 176 23.09 33.35 -21.74
C ASN A 176 23.93 32.08 -21.91
N VAL A 177 23.60 31.24 -22.89
CA VAL A 177 24.34 30.00 -23.19
C VAL A 177 25.77 30.31 -23.64
N ASP A 178 25.96 31.26 -24.57
CA ASP A 178 27.28 31.59 -25.12
C ASP A 178 28.22 32.20 -24.07
N VAL A 179 27.69 33.08 -23.20
CA VAL A 179 28.43 33.61 -22.05
C VAL A 179 28.81 32.49 -21.08
N ALA A 180 27.88 31.59 -20.78
CA ALA A 180 28.12 30.50 -19.84
C ALA A 180 29.18 29.50 -20.37
N VAL A 181 29.16 29.17 -21.67
CA VAL A 181 30.19 28.34 -22.32
C VAL A 181 31.58 28.95 -22.14
N THR A 182 31.74 30.22 -22.50
CA THR A 182 33.03 30.92 -22.42
C THR A 182 33.54 30.98 -20.98
N ARG A 183 32.65 31.31 -20.03
CA ARG A 183 32.93 31.34 -18.59
C ARG A 183 33.36 29.98 -18.06
N SER A 184 32.69 28.90 -18.45
CA SER A 184 33.01 27.54 -18.00
C SER A 184 34.37 27.05 -18.50
N ILE A 185 34.73 27.35 -19.75
CA ILE A 185 36.05 27.02 -20.31
C ILE A 185 37.16 27.78 -19.57
N ALA A 186 36.95 29.07 -19.32
CA ALA A 186 37.88 29.92 -18.59
C ALA A 186 38.06 29.46 -17.13
N ALA A 187 36.95 29.19 -16.42
CA ALA A 187 36.98 28.71 -15.05
C ALA A 187 37.76 27.40 -14.91
N TYR A 188 37.51 26.43 -15.79
CA TYR A 188 38.25 25.15 -15.78
C TYR A 188 39.75 25.36 -16.01
N ALA A 189 40.14 26.22 -16.95
CA ALA A 189 41.54 26.49 -17.25
C ALA A 189 42.30 27.07 -16.05
N VAL A 190 41.68 28.03 -15.35
CA VAL A 190 42.27 28.63 -14.14
C VAL A 190 42.35 27.61 -13.01
N ILE A 191 41.27 26.85 -12.78
CA ILE A 191 41.25 25.79 -11.76
C ILE A 191 42.33 24.74 -12.06
N PHE A 192 42.48 24.30 -13.30
CA PHE A 192 43.53 23.38 -13.70
C PHE A 192 44.93 23.94 -13.40
N GLY A 193 45.18 25.20 -13.74
CA GLY A 193 46.44 25.88 -13.45
C GLY A 193 46.72 26.00 -11.94
N LEU A 194 45.72 26.38 -11.15
CA LEU A 194 45.78 26.44 -9.70
C LEU A 194 46.12 25.07 -9.09
N VAL A 195 45.44 24.02 -9.55
CA VAL A 195 45.69 22.64 -9.10
C VAL A 195 47.10 22.21 -9.44
N ASN A 196 47.55 22.40 -10.69
CA ASN A 196 48.90 21.99 -11.08
C ASN A 196 49.98 22.76 -10.32
N SER A 197 49.78 24.07 -10.11
CA SER A 197 50.71 24.90 -9.34
C SER A 197 50.77 24.49 -7.87
N HIS A 198 49.61 24.26 -7.24
CA HIS A 198 49.50 23.81 -5.85
C HIS A 198 50.20 22.46 -5.61
N ARG A 199 49.96 21.48 -6.49
CA ARG A 199 50.59 20.15 -6.39
C ARG A 199 52.11 20.19 -6.57
N ARG A 200 52.60 21.07 -7.44
CA ARG A 200 54.04 21.24 -7.71
C ARG A 200 54.73 22.15 -6.70
N GLY A 201 54.00 22.79 -5.79
CA GLY A 201 54.54 23.74 -4.82
C GLY A 201 55.16 24.98 -5.47
N ILE A 202 54.63 25.42 -6.61
CA ILE A 202 55.09 26.59 -7.35
C ILE A 202 54.09 27.75 -7.21
N GLU A 203 54.57 28.97 -7.42
CA GLU A 203 53.72 30.16 -7.45
C GLU A 203 52.78 30.13 -8.66
N PHE A 204 51.51 30.46 -8.44
CA PHE A 204 50.52 30.56 -9.50
C PHE A 204 50.68 31.90 -10.25
N HIS A 205 50.95 31.83 -11.55
CA HIS A 205 51.01 33.01 -12.42
C HIS A 205 49.65 33.24 -13.10
N PRO A 206 49.02 34.42 -12.93
CA PRO A 206 47.72 34.70 -13.52
C PRO A 206 47.76 34.77 -15.06
N PRO A 207 46.62 34.58 -15.74
CA PRO A 207 46.51 34.73 -17.18
C PRO A 207 46.75 36.19 -17.61
N SER A 208 47.16 36.40 -18.86
CA SER A 208 47.45 37.73 -19.41
C SER A 208 46.88 37.92 -20.81
N PHE A 209 46.41 39.13 -21.10
CA PHE A 209 46.02 39.52 -22.45
C PHE A 209 47.19 39.40 -23.45
N GLY A 210 46.87 39.07 -24.70
CA GLY A 210 47.86 38.92 -25.77
C GLY A 210 48.53 37.53 -25.84
N LYS A 211 48.19 36.62 -24.93
CA LYS A 211 48.53 35.19 -25.00
C LYS A 211 47.32 34.40 -25.51
N THR A 212 47.58 33.34 -26.27
CA THR A 212 46.58 32.33 -26.65
C THR A 212 46.10 31.54 -25.42
N TYR A 213 44.98 30.82 -25.58
CA TYR A 213 44.43 29.93 -24.56
C TYR A 213 45.46 28.93 -24.03
N CYS A 214 46.21 28.28 -24.94
CA CYS A 214 47.23 27.30 -24.55
C CYS A 214 48.41 27.95 -23.82
N GLU A 215 48.86 29.13 -24.24
CA GLU A 215 49.94 29.85 -23.56
C GLU A 215 49.54 30.29 -22.16
N ASN A 216 48.30 30.76 -21.98
CA ASN A 216 47.76 31.07 -20.65
C ASN A 216 47.66 29.81 -19.79
N LEU A 217 47.16 28.70 -20.34
CA LEU A 217 47.08 27.42 -19.63
C LEU A 217 48.47 26.93 -19.18
N PHE A 218 49.48 26.98 -20.06
CA PHE A 218 50.87 26.60 -19.73
C PHE A 218 51.48 27.52 -18.68
N THR A 219 51.23 28.83 -18.78
CA THR A 219 51.68 29.82 -17.79
C THR A 219 51.10 29.50 -16.41
N MET A 220 49.78 29.33 -16.33
CA MET A 220 49.06 29.04 -15.09
C MET A 220 49.41 27.67 -14.51
N ALA A 221 49.76 26.69 -15.35
CA ALA A 221 50.24 25.38 -14.91
C ALA A 221 51.73 25.34 -14.57
N GLY A 222 52.47 26.45 -14.75
CA GLY A 222 53.92 26.51 -14.51
C GLY A 222 54.74 25.64 -15.47
N LEU A 223 54.26 25.43 -16.69
CA LEU A 223 54.98 24.77 -17.78
C LEU A 223 55.72 25.81 -18.63
N ILE A 224 56.50 26.66 -17.95
CA ILE A 224 57.28 27.74 -18.55
C ILE A 224 58.76 27.52 -18.24
N ASP A 225 59.61 27.99 -19.15
CA ASP A 225 61.05 28.05 -18.91
C ASP A 225 61.34 29.11 -17.84
N ARG A 226 62.19 28.77 -16.86
CA ARG A 226 62.48 29.63 -15.70
C ARG A 226 63.23 30.91 -16.06
N VAL A 227 63.95 30.93 -17.19
CA VAL A 227 64.78 32.07 -17.60
C VAL A 227 63.96 33.03 -18.48
N THR A 228 63.25 32.48 -19.46
CA THR A 228 62.49 33.28 -20.44
C THR A 228 61.07 33.59 -19.97
N GLY A 229 60.53 32.85 -19.00
CA GLY A 229 59.15 32.98 -18.53
C GLY A 229 58.09 32.57 -19.57
N ARG A 230 58.51 31.89 -20.64
CA ARG A 230 57.64 31.50 -21.76
C ARG A 230 57.49 29.97 -21.85
N PRO A 231 56.35 29.48 -22.36
CA PRO A 231 56.20 28.07 -22.72
C PRO A 231 57.22 27.65 -23.78
N ASP A 232 57.65 26.40 -23.71
CA ASP A 232 58.45 25.78 -24.79
C ASP A 232 57.59 25.70 -26.07
N PRO A 233 58.06 26.25 -27.21
CA PRO A 233 57.27 26.34 -28.43
C PRO A 233 56.95 24.96 -29.05
N VAL A 234 57.84 23.97 -28.90
CA VAL A 234 57.62 22.62 -29.40
C VAL A 234 56.54 21.94 -28.57
N LYS A 235 56.66 22.00 -27.24
CA LYS A 235 55.67 21.41 -26.32
C LYS A 235 54.29 22.05 -26.47
N LEU A 236 54.25 23.37 -26.64
CA LEU A 236 53.02 24.13 -26.90
C LEU A 236 52.36 23.68 -28.21
N SER A 237 53.14 23.55 -29.29
CA SER A 237 52.65 23.03 -30.58
C SER A 237 52.14 21.58 -30.48
N CYS A 238 52.83 20.71 -29.75
CA CYS A 238 52.37 19.34 -29.49
C CYS A 238 51.04 19.30 -28.74
N PHE A 239 50.87 20.13 -27.71
CA PHE A 239 49.62 20.25 -26.97
C PHE A 239 48.47 20.77 -27.85
N ARG A 240 48.72 21.80 -28.66
CA ARG A 240 47.76 22.36 -29.62
C ARG A 240 47.30 21.31 -30.65
N ARG A 241 48.23 20.61 -31.29
CA ARG A 241 47.90 19.56 -32.27
C ARG A 241 47.13 18.41 -31.64
N PHE A 242 47.50 18.00 -30.42
CA PHE A 242 46.74 16.98 -29.70
C PHE A 242 45.31 17.46 -29.37
N ALA A 243 45.11 18.76 -29.11
CA ALA A 243 43.77 19.32 -28.94
C ALA A 243 42.88 19.15 -30.18
N MET A 244 43.42 19.22 -31.41
CA MET A 244 42.65 18.94 -32.63
C MET A 244 42.14 17.50 -32.71
N LEU A 245 42.79 16.56 -32.02
CA LEU A 245 42.41 15.15 -31.94
C LEU A 245 41.44 14.86 -30.80
N ASN A 246 41.49 15.68 -29.74
CA ASN A 246 40.86 15.41 -28.46
C ASN A 246 39.76 16.42 -28.08
N ALA A 247 39.57 17.49 -28.85
CA ALA A 247 38.58 18.53 -28.58
C ALA A 247 37.17 17.97 -28.43
N ASP A 248 36.80 16.99 -29.27
CA ASP A 248 35.55 16.25 -29.16
C ASP A 248 35.71 14.79 -29.59
N HIS A 249 34.83 13.92 -29.10
CA HIS A 249 34.77 12.51 -29.50
C HIS A 249 33.33 11.99 -29.46
N GLY A 250 32.38 12.81 -29.93
CA GLY A 250 30.95 12.52 -29.97
C GLY A 250 30.37 12.22 -28.59
N MET A 251 29.48 11.25 -28.52
CA MET A 251 28.81 10.82 -27.28
C MET A 251 29.70 9.98 -26.34
N ALA A 252 30.97 10.35 -26.19
CA ALA A 252 31.85 9.80 -25.16
C ALA A 252 31.27 10.02 -23.76
N LEU A 253 31.72 9.24 -22.77
CA LEU A 253 31.12 9.22 -21.44
C LEU A 253 31.09 10.60 -20.75
N THR A 254 32.13 11.44 -20.90
CA THR A 254 32.11 12.81 -20.36
C THR A 254 31.01 13.67 -20.97
N VAL A 255 30.85 13.63 -22.30
CA VAL A 255 29.81 14.37 -23.03
C VAL A 255 28.43 13.86 -22.66
N PHE A 256 28.24 12.54 -22.63
CA PHE A 256 26.97 11.93 -22.24
C PHE A 256 26.60 12.26 -20.79
N SER A 257 27.56 12.20 -19.85
CA SER A 257 27.34 12.58 -18.44
C SER A 257 26.93 14.04 -18.31
N THR A 258 27.59 14.94 -19.04
CA THR A 258 27.20 16.35 -19.13
C THR A 258 25.78 16.50 -19.62
N ILE A 259 25.40 15.82 -20.71
CA ILE A 259 24.05 15.98 -21.29
C ILE A 259 22.97 15.38 -20.37
N VAL A 260 23.24 14.27 -19.69
CA VAL A 260 22.34 13.70 -18.67
C VAL A 260 22.10 14.72 -17.56
N THR A 261 23.14 15.34 -17.03
CA THR A 261 23.00 16.41 -16.02
C THR A 261 22.32 17.66 -16.59
N ALA A 262 22.65 18.05 -17.82
CA ALA A 262 22.04 19.20 -18.50
C ALA A 262 20.53 19.01 -18.74
N SER A 263 20.05 17.78 -18.80
CA SER A 263 18.65 17.47 -19.08
C SER A 263 17.67 17.86 -17.98
N SER A 264 18.15 18.12 -16.77
CA SER A 264 17.42 18.81 -15.71
C SER A 264 17.56 20.34 -15.75
N LEU A 265 17.99 20.89 -16.89
CA LEU A 265 18.23 22.33 -17.12
C LEU A 265 19.33 22.92 -16.25
N THR A 266 20.30 22.10 -15.82
CA THR A 266 21.36 22.50 -14.92
C THR A 266 22.44 23.35 -15.61
N ASP A 267 23.08 24.23 -14.84
CA ASP A 267 24.18 25.11 -15.30
C ASP A 267 25.40 24.31 -15.82
N PRO A 268 26.24 24.91 -16.68
CA PRO A 268 27.35 24.19 -17.30
C PRO A 268 28.50 23.85 -16.32
N ILE A 269 28.67 24.56 -15.20
CA ILE A 269 29.70 24.22 -14.20
C ILE A 269 29.33 22.94 -13.46
N SER A 270 28.08 22.80 -13.04
CA SER A 270 27.55 21.54 -12.50
C SER A 270 27.64 20.39 -13.51
N CYS A 271 27.38 20.67 -14.80
CA CYS A 271 27.57 19.68 -15.87
C CYS A 271 29.05 19.29 -16.06
N LEU A 272 29.99 20.21 -15.84
CA LEU A 272 31.43 19.93 -15.84
C LEU A 272 31.86 19.12 -14.64
N ILE A 273 31.31 19.38 -13.44
CA ILE A 273 31.55 18.55 -12.25
C ILE A 273 31.18 17.08 -12.56
N SER A 274 30.02 16.86 -13.18
CA SER A 274 29.57 15.54 -13.65
C SER A 274 30.54 14.93 -14.68
N ALA A 275 30.98 15.70 -15.68
CA ALA A 275 31.97 15.22 -16.66
C ALA A 275 33.34 14.88 -16.03
N VAL A 276 33.83 15.69 -15.10
CA VAL A 276 35.11 15.44 -14.40
C VAL A 276 35.02 14.15 -13.57
N ALA A 277 33.90 13.94 -12.87
CA ALA A 277 33.65 12.69 -12.15
C ALA A 277 33.60 11.48 -13.11
N ALA A 278 32.96 11.62 -14.26
CA ALA A 278 32.88 10.58 -15.29
C ALA A 278 34.26 10.27 -15.94
N ALA A 279 35.09 11.28 -16.13
CA ALA A 279 36.45 11.13 -16.65
C ALA A 279 37.36 10.37 -15.67
N TYR A 280 37.13 10.48 -14.36
CA TYR A 280 37.93 9.84 -13.34
C TYR A 280 37.88 8.29 -13.41
N GLY A 281 36.81 7.73 -13.99
CA GLY A 281 36.63 6.29 -14.11
C GLY A 281 37.75 5.61 -14.94
N PRO A 282 38.24 4.42 -14.51
CA PRO A 282 39.34 3.71 -15.18
C PRO A 282 38.97 3.12 -16.55
N LEU A 283 37.68 3.13 -16.91
CA LEU A 283 37.18 2.73 -18.23
C LEU A 283 37.03 3.92 -19.19
N HIS A 284 37.45 5.13 -18.77
CA HIS A 284 37.48 6.32 -19.59
C HIS A 284 38.86 7.01 -19.49
N PHE A 285 38.98 8.28 -19.10
CA PHE A 285 40.30 8.94 -19.04
C PHE A 285 41.22 8.35 -17.96
N GLY A 286 40.67 7.82 -16.86
CA GLY A 286 41.43 7.05 -15.87
C GLY A 286 42.10 5.78 -16.43
N ALA A 287 41.75 5.35 -17.65
CA ALA A 287 42.45 4.29 -18.35
C ALA A 287 43.92 4.66 -18.63
N THR A 288 44.25 5.94 -18.79
CA THR A 288 45.63 6.40 -19.02
C THR A 288 46.53 6.13 -17.81
N GLU A 289 46.08 6.46 -16.60
CA GLU A 289 46.80 6.14 -15.37
C GLU A 289 46.91 4.62 -15.15
N SER A 290 45.81 3.90 -15.41
CA SER A 290 45.75 2.44 -15.30
C SER A 290 46.71 1.76 -16.28
N ALA A 291 46.77 2.24 -17.53
CA ALA A 291 47.71 1.78 -18.53
C ALA A 291 49.16 2.03 -18.09
N GLN A 292 49.47 3.23 -17.59
CA GLN A 292 50.83 3.51 -17.11
C GLN A 292 51.25 2.69 -15.89
N ARG A 293 50.33 2.38 -14.96
CA ARG A 293 50.61 1.41 -13.88
C ARG A 293 50.89 0.02 -14.45
N ALA A 294 50.05 -0.48 -15.35
CA ALA A 294 50.26 -1.77 -15.99
C ALA A 294 51.62 -1.85 -16.72
N LEU A 295 52.01 -0.79 -17.45
CA LEU A 295 53.32 -0.72 -18.10
C LEU A 295 54.48 -0.73 -17.10
N ARG A 296 54.33 -0.04 -15.95
CA ARG A 296 55.31 -0.08 -14.86
C ARG A 296 55.44 -1.48 -14.25
N ASP A 297 54.33 -2.19 -14.07
CA ASP A 297 54.32 -3.55 -13.52
C ASP A 297 54.98 -4.58 -14.47
N ILE A 298 54.83 -4.38 -15.79
CA ILE A 298 55.56 -5.18 -16.80
C ILE A 298 57.08 -4.97 -16.63
N GLY A 299 57.51 -3.73 -16.42
CA GLY A 299 58.88 -3.36 -16.07
C GLY A 299 59.88 -3.37 -17.24
N THR A 300 59.96 -4.43 -18.04
CA THR A 300 60.90 -4.55 -19.18
C THR A 300 60.24 -5.12 -20.44
N PRO A 301 60.69 -4.75 -21.65
CA PRO A 301 60.12 -5.25 -22.92
C PRO A 301 60.11 -6.79 -23.04
N ASP A 302 61.06 -7.50 -22.41
CA ASP A 302 61.16 -8.96 -22.48
C ASP A 302 60.01 -9.68 -21.74
N ARG A 303 59.32 -9.00 -20.82
CA ARG A 303 58.18 -9.54 -20.08
C ARG A 303 56.85 -9.39 -20.82
N VAL A 304 56.82 -8.64 -21.93
CA VAL A 304 55.61 -8.38 -22.73
C VAL A 304 54.93 -9.65 -23.24
N PRO A 305 55.63 -10.67 -23.79
CA PRO A 305 54.97 -11.90 -24.24
C PRO A 305 54.18 -12.60 -23.12
N LYS A 306 54.75 -12.65 -21.91
CA LYS A 306 54.06 -13.22 -20.74
C LYS A 306 52.82 -12.41 -20.37
N PHE A 307 52.91 -11.08 -20.40
CA PHE A 307 51.77 -10.20 -20.15
C PHE A 307 50.63 -10.45 -21.17
N ILE A 308 50.97 -10.56 -22.46
CA ILE A 308 50.01 -10.84 -23.52
C ILE A 308 49.32 -12.20 -23.32
N GLU A 309 50.04 -13.25 -22.88
CA GLU A 309 49.42 -14.53 -22.53
C GLU A 309 48.41 -14.41 -21.38
N GLU A 310 48.70 -13.62 -20.35
CA GLU A 310 47.78 -13.41 -19.23
C GLU A 310 46.56 -12.58 -19.64
N VAL A 311 46.71 -11.64 -20.60
CA VAL A 311 45.59 -10.92 -21.23
C VAL A 311 44.69 -11.89 -22.00
N LYS A 312 45.27 -12.80 -22.78
CA LYS A 312 44.51 -13.84 -23.53
C LYS A 312 43.73 -14.77 -22.61
N LYS A 313 44.27 -15.07 -21.42
CA LYS A 313 43.59 -15.85 -20.36
C LYS A 313 42.55 -15.05 -19.57
N GLY A 314 42.39 -13.75 -19.83
CA GLY A 314 41.45 -12.88 -19.14
C GLY A 314 41.85 -12.51 -17.71
N ARG A 315 43.10 -12.78 -17.31
CA ARG A 315 43.61 -12.46 -15.96
C ARG A 315 44.05 -11.00 -15.84
N GLN A 316 44.42 -10.38 -16.96
CA GLN A 316 44.74 -8.96 -17.05
C GLN A 316 44.04 -8.31 -18.24
N LYS A 317 43.86 -6.99 -18.19
CA LYS A 317 43.32 -6.20 -19.30
C LYS A 317 44.43 -5.41 -19.97
N LEU A 318 44.45 -5.41 -21.30
CA LEU A 318 45.31 -4.52 -22.08
C LEU A 318 44.56 -3.20 -22.32
N PHE A 319 44.85 -2.20 -21.48
CA PHE A 319 44.31 -0.85 -21.62
C PHE A 319 44.90 -0.18 -22.88
N GLY A 320 44.07 0.63 -23.57
CA GLY A 320 44.45 1.27 -24.84
C GLY A 320 44.32 0.39 -26.09
N TYR A 321 43.83 -0.85 -25.97
CA TYR A 321 43.51 -1.71 -27.12
C TYR A 321 42.02 -1.96 -27.27
N GLY A 322 41.57 -1.95 -28.51
CA GLY A 322 40.16 -2.01 -28.88
C GLY A 322 39.44 -0.70 -28.63
N HIS A 323 38.31 -0.52 -29.31
CA HIS A 323 37.48 0.66 -29.16
C HIS A 323 36.01 0.28 -29.31
N ARG A 324 35.13 0.99 -28.61
CA ARG A 324 33.69 0.70 -28.63
C ARG A 324 33.08 1.01 -30.00
N SER A 325 33.44 2.17 -30.56
CA SER A 325 32.93 2.69 -31.83
C SER A 325 33.80 2.32 -33.04
N TYR A 326 35.05 1.90 -32.83
CA TYR A 326 35.99 1.61 -33.91
C TYR A 326 36.29 0.12 -33.94
N LYS A 327 35.88 -0.55 -35.01
CA LYS A 327 36.25 -1.95 -35.28
C LYS A 327 37.50 -2.09 -36.16
N GLY A 328 38.06 -0.95 -36.60
CA GLY A 328 39.33 -0.82 -37.32
C GLY A 328 40.33 0.05 -36.56
N PRO A 329 41.48 0.39 -37.16
CA PRO A 329 42.47 1.29 -36.56
C PRO A 329 41.87 2.66 -36.24
N ASP A 330 42.17 3.20 -35.06
CA ASP A 330 41.72 4.53 -34.66
C ASP A 330 42.44 5.60 -35.50
N PRO A 331 41.72 6.49 -36.21
CA PRO A 331 42.32 7.47 -37.12
C PRO A 331 43.23 8.49 -36.42
N ARG A 332 43.18 8.57 -35.08
CA ARG A 332 44.00 9.48 -34.29
C ARG A 332 45.38 8.91 -33.95
N VAL A 333 45.57 7.59 -34.00
CA VAL A 333 46.83 6.95 -33.55
C VAL A 333 48.04 7.43 -34.36
N HIS A 334 47.95 7.44 -35.69
CA HIS A 334 49.04 7.87 -36.54
C HIS A 334 49.41 9.36 -36.35
N PRO A 335 48.43 10.30 -36.30
CA PRO A 335 48.68 11.68 -35.87
C PRO A 335 49.37 11.80 -34.51
N ILE A 336 48.98 11.01 -33.51
CA ILE A 336 49.62 11.01 -32.17
C ILE A 336 51.07 10.55 -32.28
N GLN A 337 51.35 9.48 -33.02
CA GLN A 337 52.71 9.01 -33.27
C GLN A 337 53.56 10.07 -33.98
N SER A 338 52.97 10.87 -34.88
CA SER A 338 53.65 12.00 -35.48
C SER A 338 54.00 13.09 -34.47
N ILE A 339 53.12 13.38 -33.50
CA ILE A 339 53.40 14.34 -32.41
C ILE A 339 54.54 13.82 -31.52
N LEU A 340 54.58 12.51 -31.23
CA LEU A 340 55.61 11.91 -30.39
C LEU A 340 57.02 12.04 -30.98
N LYS A 341 57.16 12.10 -32.31
CA LYS A 341 58.47 12.30 -32.97
C LYS A 341 59.10 13.66 -32.68
N ASP A 342 58.27 14.67 -32.38
CA ASP A 342 58.74 16.02 -32.05
C ASP A 342 59.13 16.15 -30.57
N LEU A 343 58.87 15.11 -29.76
CA LEU A 343 59.21 15.06 -28.34
C LEU A 343 60.40 14.10 -28.13
N ASP A 344 61.41 14.52 -27.37
CA ASP A 344 62.53 13.63 -27.02
C ASP A 344 62.12 12.63 -25.93
N LEU A 345 61.65 11.46 -26.36
CA LEU A 345 61.22 10.34 -25.51
C LEU A 345 62.08 9.09 -25.69
N SER A 346 63.25 9.22 -26.33
CA SER A 346 64.17 8.12 -26.68
C SER A 346 64.62 7.28 -25.47
N SER A 347 64.66 7.90 -24.29
CA SER A 347 65.02 7.29 -23.01
C SER A 347 63.84 6.69 -22.24
N ASN A 348 62.59 6.92 -22.67
CA ASN A 348 61.40 6.49 -21.93
C ASN A 348 61.17 4.97 -22.07
N ASN A 349 61.49 4.21 -21.01
CA ASN A 349 61.34 2.76 -20.99
C ASN A 349 59.87 2.30 -21.13
N LEU A 350 58.90 3.08 -20.65
CA LEU A 350 57.47 2.73 -20.78
C LEU A 350 57.01 2.81 -22.23
N LEU A 351 57.50 3.78 -23.01
CA LEU A 351 57.22 3.87 -24.44
C LEU A 351 57.77 2.65 -25.20
N LYS A 352 58.99 2.20 -24.87
CA LYS A 352 59.58 0.97 -25.45
C LYS A 352 58.75 -0.28 -25.14
N ILE A 353 58.18 -0.38 -23.94
CA ILE A 353 57.26 -1.46 -23.57
C ILE A 353 55.98 -1.38 -24.40
N THR A 354 55.40 -0.18 -24.55
CA THR A 354 54.21 0.08 -25.38
C THR A 354 54.43 -0.34 -26.85
N GLU A 355 55.55 0.07 -27.46
CA GLU A 355 55.91 -0.31 -28.82
C GLU A 355 56.10 -1.83 -28.96
N ARG A 356 56.71 -2.47 -27.94
CA ARG A 356 56.85 -3.93 -27.91
C ARG A 356 55.50 -4.64 -27.77
N ILE A 357 54.57 -4.10 -26.97
CA ILE A 357 53.19 -4.59 -26.88
C ILE A 357 52.52 -4.51 -28.23
N GLU A 358 52.63 -3.39 -28.94
CA GLU A 358 52.03 -3.25 -30.28
C GLU A 358 52.60 -4.26 -31.26
N GLN A 359 53.92 -4.43 -31.28
CA GLN A 359 54.59 -5.40 -32.15
C GLN A 359 54.11 -6.83 -31.89
N VAL A 360 53.98 -7.24 -30.62
CA VAL A 360 53.54 -8.60 -30.26
C VAL A 360 52.04 -8.77 -30.51
N ALA A 361 51.21 -7.82 -30.08
CA ALA A 361 49.75 -7.91 -30.21
C ALA A 361 49.28 -7.86 -31.66
N SER A 362 49.90 -7.03 -32.52
CA SER A 362 49.54 -6.94 -33.94
C SER A 362 49.85 -8.22 -34.74
N ALA A 363 50.88 -8.97 -34.32
CA ALA A 363 51.23 -10.26 -34.92
C ALA A 363 50.38 -11.43 -34.40
N ASP A 364 49.91 -11.36 -33.15
CA ASP A 364 49.16 -12.43 -32.48
C ASP A 364 47.75 -12.62 -33.08
N GLU A 365 47.37 -13.89 -33.31
CA GLU A 365 46.11 -14.27 -33.93
C GLU A 365 44.88 -13.89 -33.08
N TYR A 366 44.99 -13.92 -31.74
CA TYR A 366 43.92 -13.57 -30.81
C TYR A 366 43.40 -12.15 -31.07
N PHE A 367 44.32 -11.19 -31.25
CA PHE A 367 44.00 -9.77 -31.44
C PHE A 367 43.51 -9.50 -32.87
N ARG A 368 44.12 -10.14 -33.88
CA ARG A 368 43.69 -10.02 -35.28
C ARG A 368 42.28 -10.54 -35.50
N GLN A 369 41.96 -11.74 -35.01
CA GLN A 369 40.62 -12.33 -35.14
C GLN A 369 39.56 -11.48 -34.44
N ARG A 370 39.90 -10.88 -33.28
CA ARG A 370 38.98 -10.01 -32.52
C ARG A 370 38.98 -8.55 -32.97
N ARG A 371 39.78 -8.20 -33.98
CA ARG A 371 39.93 -6.83 -34.50
C ARG A 371 40.28 -5.82 -33.39
N LEU A 372 41.22 -6.19 -32.51
CA LEU A 372 41.70 -5.34 -31.42
C LEU A 372 42.93 -4.57 -31.87
N TYR A 373 42.76 -3.26 -32.10
CA TYR A 373 43.80 -2.33 -32.53
C TYR A 373 44.13 -1.32 -31.42
N PRO A 374 45.34 -0.71 -31.43
CA PRO A 374 45.62 0.39 -30.53
C PRO A 374 44.65 1.56 -30.78
N ASN A 375 44.23 2.22 -29.72
CA ASN A 375 43.42 3.44 -29.75
C ASN A 375 44.25 4.67 -29.35
N ALA A 376 43.65 5.85 -29.45
CA ALA A 376 44.35 7.11 -29.13
C ALA A 376 44.97 7.16 -27.73
N ASP A 377 44.37 6.51 -26.72
CA ASP A 377 44.85 6.58 -25.33
C ASP A 377 46.14 5.77 -25.13
N PHE A 378 46.37 4.75 -25.96
CA PHE A 378 47.55 3.88 -25.92
C PHE A 378 48.84 4.68 -26.08
N TYR A 379 48.87 5.59 -27.06
CA TYR A 379 49.99 6.48 -27.32
C TYR A 379 49.82 7.89 -26.75
N GLY A 380 48.59 8.35 -26.57
CA GLY A 380 48.30 9.74 -26.20
C GLY A 380 48.85 10.15 -24.84
N ASN A 381 48.91 9.23 -23.86
CA ASN A 381 49.50 9.51 -22.55
C ASN A 381 50.99 9.90 -22.63
N PHE A 382 51.73 9.42 -23.65
CA PHE A 382 53.13 9.74 -23.84
C PHE A 382 53.34 11.18 -24.35
N VAL A 383 52.36 11.75 -25.05
CA VAL A 383 52.39 13.15 -25.48
C VAL A 383 52.38 14.06 -24.25
N PHE A 384 51.49 13.82 -23.29
CA PHE A 384 51.40 14.64 -22.08
C PHE A 384 52.60 14.45 -21.14
N THR A 385 53.13 13.23 -20.99
CA THR A 385 54.36 13.03 -20.22
C THR A 385 55.57 13.70 -20.88
N GLY A 386 55.69 13.67 -22.21
CA GLY A 386 56.75 14.38 -22.95
C GLY A 386 56.65 15.90 -22.85
N ILE A 387 55.43 16.44 -22.73
CA ILE A 387 55.22 17.87 -22.42
C ILE A 387 55.69 18.19 -20.99
N GLY A 388 55.51 17.26 -20.05
CA GLY A 388 55.96 17.38 -18.66
C GLY A 388 54.82 17.34 -17.63
N PHE A 389 53.66 16.78 -18.00
CA PHE A 389 52.61 16.48 -17.03
C PHE A 389 52.90 15.17 -16.30
N ASP A 390 52.65 15.16 -14.99
CA ASP A 390 52.70 13.94 -14.20
C ASP A 390 51.58 12.97 -14.63
N PRO A 391 51.82 11.64 -14.57
CA PRO A 391 50.86 10.59 -14.93
C PRO A 391 49.41 10.80 -14.47
N ASP A 392 49.24 11.21 -13.21
CA ASP A 392 47.92 11.40 -12.57
C ASP A 392 47.24 12.73 -12.96
N THR A 393 47.97 13.64 -13.62
CA THR A 393 47.49 14.93 -14.13
C THR A 393 47.03 14.84 -15.57
N ILE A 394 47.45 13.80 -16.30
CA ILE A 394 47.09 13.57 -17.71
C ILE A 394 45.57 13.59 -17.93
N PRO A 395 44.73 12.89 -17.13
CA PRO A 395 43.28 12.95 -17.31
C PRO A 395 42.70 14.37 -17.22
N ALA A 396 43.25 15.20 -16.32
CA ALA A 396 42.84 16.59 -16.16
C ALA A 396 43.30 17.46 -17.34
N ALA A 397 44.52 17.25 -17.84
CA ALA A 397 45.02 17.95 -19.02
C ALA A 397 44.24 17.57 -20.30
N MET A 398 43.85 16.30 -20.44
CA MET A 398 42.98 15.84 -21.53
C MET A 398 41.58 16.47 -21.43
N LEU A 399 41.03 16.61 -20.23
CA LEU A 399 39.76 17.31 -20.00
C LEU A 399 39.84 18.79 -20.37
N ALA A 400 40.96 19.47 -20.14
CA ALA A 400 41.15 20.87 -20.54
C ALA A 400 41.00 21.09 -22.06
N GLN A 401 41.21 20.05 -22.86
CA GLN A 401 40.95 20.08 -24.31
C GLN A 401 39.54 19.57 -24.64
N ARG A 402 39.09 18.49 -23.98
CA ARG A 402 37.76 17.88 -24.19
C ARG A 402 36.60 18.79 -23.78
N ILE A 403 36.86 19.78 -22.93
CA ILE A 403 35.87 20.77 -22.50
C ILE A 403 35.21 21.50 -23.68
N ILE A 404 35.92 21.65 -24.80
CA ILE A 404 35.41 22.28 -26.01
C ILE A 404 34.20 21.51 -26.54
N GLY A 405 34.36 20.19 -26.76
CA GLY A 405 33.28 19.31 -27.19
C GLY A 405 32.16 19.23 -26.15
N ILE A 406 32.50 19.11 -24.87
CA ILE A 406 31.51 19.07 -23.77
C ILE A 406 30.61 20.31 -23.80
N MET A 407 31.20 21.50 -23.93
CA MET A 407 30.45 22.76 -23.98
C MET A 407 29.71 22.97 -25.31
N ALA A 408 30.27 22.51 -26.43
CA ALA A 408 29.56 22.52 -27.71
C ALA A 408 28.29 21.67 -27.65
N HIS A 409 28.38 20.46 -27.07
CA HIS A 409 27.23 19.57 -26.89
C HIS A 409 26.23 20.11 -25.87
N TRP A 410 26.69 20.69 -24.75
CA TRP A 410 25.81 21.35 -23.79
C TRP A 410 25.02 22.50 -24.44
N ARG A 411 25.69 23.34 -25.21
CA ARG A 411 25.07 24.42 -25.99
C ARG A 411 24.04 23.90 -26.98
N GLU A 412 24.41 22.91 -27.80
CA GLU A 412 23.50 22.30 -28.77
C GLU A 412 22.25 21.75 -28.08
N TYR A 413 22.42 21.10 -26.92
CA TYR A 413 21.33 20.54 -26.14
C TYR A 413 20.40 21.59 -25.51
N MET A 414 20.96 22.68 -24.96
CA MET A 414 20.16 23.77 -24.38
C MET A 414 19.37 24.55 -25.43
N LEU A 415 19.96 24.76 -26.62
CA LEU A 415 19.31 25.50 -27.71
C LEU A 415 18.27 24.67 -28.46
N THR A 416 18.47 23.35 -28.58
CA THR A 416 17.49 22.42 -29.20
C THR A 416 16.33 22.05 -28.28
N ARG A 417 16.29 22.59 -27.06
CA ARG A 417 15.30 22.25 -26.01
C ARG A 417 15.25 20.75 -25.73
N GLY A 418 16.42 20.18 -25.43
CA GLY A 418 16.57 18.78 -25.07
C GLY A 418 15.61 18.33 -23.94
N LYS A 419 15.18 17.06 -24.00
CA LYS A 419 14.26 16.46 -23.03
C LYS A 419 14.99 15.71 -21.91
N LEU A 420 14.45 15.77 -20.69
CA LEU A 420 14.96 15.06 -19.51
C LEU A 420 15.34 13.60 -19.83
N PHE A 421 16.57 13.21 -19.51
CA PHE A 421 17.01 11.81 -19.55
C PHE A 421 16.45 11.05 -18.35
N ARG A 422 15.40 10.24 -18.60
CA ARG A 422 14.73 9.44 -17.58
C ARG A 422 14.49 8.00 -18.09
N PRO A 423 15.53 7.15 -18.14
CA PRO A 423 15.39 5.77 -18.60
C PRO A 423 14.51 4.94 -17.64
N SER A 424 13.87 3.91 -18.19
CA SER A 424 13.23 2.85 -17.39
C SER A 424 14.21 1.70 -17.16
N HIS A 425 13.86 0.77 -16.27
CA HIS A 425 14.61 -0.47 -16.05
C HIS A 425 13.69 -1.68 -16.27
N ILE A 426 14.30 -2.84 -16.54
CA ILE A 426 13.62 -4.12 -16.46
C ILE A 426 13.73 -4.59 -15.01
N TYR A 427 12.58 -4.83 -14.38
CA TYR A 427 12.52 -5.47 -13.08
C TYR A 427 12.66 -6.98 -13.28
N ILE A 428 13.67 -7.61 -12.67
CA ILE A 428 14.05 -9.01 -12.92
C ILE A 428 13.69 -9.96 -11.76
N GLU A 429 13.18 -9.43 -10.66
CA GLU A 429 12.83 -10.24 -9.50
C GLU A 429 11.46 -10.89 -9.68
N THR A 430 11.37 -12.18 -9.40
CA THR A 430 10.10 -12.90 -9.35
C THR A 430 9.48 -12.67 -7.98
N THR A 431 8.71 -11.59 -7.85
CA THR A 431 7.88 -11.34 -6.66
C THR A 431 6.51 -11.98 -6.86
N PRO A 432 5.94 -12.67 -5.86
CA PRO A 432 4.58 -13.23 -5.95
C PRO A 432 3.51 -12.22 -6.39
N LEU A 433 3.71 -10.93 -6.10
CA LEU A 433 2.86 -9.80 -6.50
C LEU A 433 2.87 -9.49 -8.01
N LEU A 434 3.89 -9.95 -8.74
CA LEU A 434 4.12 -9.63 -10.15
C LEU A 434 3.97 -10.83 -11.08
N LEU A 435 4.13 -12.05 -10.57
CA LEU A 435 3.74 -13.24 -11.31
C LEU A 435 2.30 -13.06 -11.81
N PRO A 436 1.95 -13.59 -13.01
CA PRO A 436 0.56 -13.67 -13.39
C PRO A 436 -0.14 -14.33 -12.21
N GLN A 437 -1.05 -13.60 -11.57
CA GLN A 437 -1.93 -14.21 -10.60
C GLN A 437 -2.58 -15.34 -11.41
N SER A 438 -2.13 -16.58 -11.15
CA SER A 438 -3.05 -17.69 -11.20
C SER A 438 -4.30 -17.16 -10.51
N THR A 439 -5.46 -17.48 -11.04
CA THR A 439 -6.70 -17.39 -10.29
C THR A 439 -6.60 -18.34 -9.08
N GLU A 440 -5.63 -18.13 -8.20
CA GLU A 440 -5.58 -18.60 -6.84
C GLU A 440 -6.37 -17.55 -6.07
N GLU A 441 -7.67 -17.78 -6.13
CA GLU A 441 -8.61 -17.49 -5.08
C GLU A 441 -7.89 -17.31 -3.73
N GLU A 442 -7.88 -16.08 -3.21
CA GLU A 442 -7.34 -15.80 -1.88
C GLU A 442 -7.83 -16.86 -0.90
N GLN A 443 -6.91 -17.60 -0.29
CA GLN A 443 -7.27 -18.62 0.66
C GLN A 443 -7.80 -17.97 1.93
N TYR A 444 -9.13 -17.98 2.13
CA TYR A 444 -9.75 -17.47 3.36
C TYR A 444 -9.15 -18.04 4.64
N SER A 445 -8.63 -19.27 4.60
CA SER A 445 -7.99 -19.90 5.74
C SER A 445 -6.68 -20.56 5.36
N ILE A 446 -5.62 -20.17 6.06
CA ILE A 446 -4.29 -20.80 6.01
C ILE A 446 -4.27 -22.21 6.62
N PHE A 447 -5.34 -22.60 7.33
CA PHE A 447 -5.41 -23.87 8.03
C PHE A 447 -5.89 -25.01 7.12
N THR A 448 -5.16 -26.12 7.14
CA THR A 448 -5.60 -27.37 6.51
C THR A 448 -6.92 -27.87 7.10
N THR A 449 -7.69 -28.67 6.36
CA THR A 449 -8.98 -29.22 6.84
C THR A 449 -8.87 -29.93 8.19
N ASN A 450 -7.75 -30.62 8.47
CA ASN A 450 -7.53 -31.29 9.75
C ASN A 450 -7.25 -30.29 10.88
N GLN A 451 -6.49 -29.23 10.61
CA GLN A 451 -6.27 -28.14 11.57
C GLN A 451 -7.59 -27.39 11.86
N LYS A 452 -8.39 -27.08 10.84
CA LYS A 452 -9.74 -26.50 10.98
C LYS A 452 -10.60 -27.37 11.91
N ARG A 453 -10.70 -28.68 11.63
CA ARG A 453 -11.45 -29.64 12.46
C ARG A 453 -10.97 -29.66 13.91
N LEU A 454 -9.66 -29.64 14.15
CA LEU A 454 -9.09 -29.65 15.49
C LEU A 454 -9.40 -28.36 16.26
N ILE A 455 -9.29 -27.19 15.62
CA ILE A 455 -9.62 -25.90 16.20
C ILE A 455 -11.10 -25.86 16.60
N ILE A 456 -11.99 -26.27 15.68
CA ILE A 456 -13.43 -26.32 15.90
C ILE A 456 -13.82 -27.30 17.00
N LEU A 457 -13.19 -28.48 17.02
CA LEU A 457 -13.41 -29.47 18.08
C LEU A 457 -13.01 -28.92 19.45
N THR A 458 -11.87 -28.21 19.53
CA THR A 458 -11.41 -27.59 20.78
C THR A 458 -12.38 -26.51 21.25
N ALA A 459 -12.87 -25.67 20.34
CA ALA A 459 -13.90 -24.66 20.62
C ALA A 459 -15.22 -25.28 21.10
N ALA A 460 -15.65 -26.40 20.49
CA ALA A 460 -16.85 -27.15 20.88
C ALA A 460 -16.71 -27.79 22.28
N ILE A 461 -15.55 -28.36 22.59
CA ILE A 461 -15.26 -28.90 23.93
C ILE A 461 -15.31 -27.75 24.95
N ALA A 462 -14.74 -26.59 24.62
CA ALA A 462 -14.75 -25.43 25.49
C ALA A 462 -16.17 -24.90 25.75
N SER A 463 -17.03 -24.80 24.74
CA SER A 463 -18.42 -24.33 24.89
C SER A 463 -19.27 -25.27 25.77
N THR A 464 -18.95 -26.57 25.81
CA THR A 464 -19.66 -27.57 26.61
C THR A 464 -19.65 -27.27 28.12
N PHE A 465 -18.62 -26.58 28.62
CA PHE A 465 -18.48 -26.33 30.07
C PHE A 465 -19.62 -25.48 30.64
N SER A 466 -20.11 -24.48 29.90
CA SER A 466 -21.16 -23.56 30.37
C SER A 466 -22.51 -24.27 30.62
N PRO A 467 -23.14 -24.93 29.64
CA PRO A 467 -24.42 -25.57 29.87
C PRO A 467 -24.29 -26.85 30.69
N LEU A 468 -23.19 -27.60 30.60
CA LEU A 468 -23.01 -28.77 31.44
C LEU A 468 -22.95 -28.38 32.94
N SER A 469 -22.29 -27.27 33.29
CA SER A 469 -22.24 -26.77 34.69
C SER A 469 -23.57 -26.19 35.19
N ALA A 470 -24.42 -25.72 34.28
CA ALA A 470 -25.77 -25.32 34.61
C ALA A 470 -26.63 -26.53 35.01
N ASN A 471 -26.52 -27.63 34.24
CA ASN A 471 -27.44 -28.77 34.32
C ASN A 471 -26.97 -29.92 35.22
N ILE A 472 -25.65 -30.09 35.43
CA ILE A 472 -25.10 -31.12 36.34
C ILE A 472 -25.58 -30.96 37.79
N TYR A 473 -26.08 -29.77 38.12
CA TYR A 473 -26.53 -29.39 39.45
C TYR A 473 -27.93 -29.93 39.80
N TYR A 474 -28.79 -30.23 38.81
CA TYR A 474 -30.21 -30.56 39.03
C TYR A 474 -30.47 -31.77 39.93
N PRO A 475 -29.76 -32.91 39.80
CA PRO A 475 -30.02 -34.09 40.64
C PRO A 475 -29.65 -33.88 42.12
N ALA A 476 -28.75 -32.94 42.41
CA ALA A 476 -28.22 -32.71 43.75
C ALA A 476 -29.00 -31.64 44.56
N LEU A 477 -30.02 -31.00 43.97
CA LEU A 477 -30.72 -29.87 44.58
C LEU A 477 -31.24 -30.15 45.99
N ASN A 478 -31.88 -31.31 46.17
CA ASN A 478 -32.44 -31.71 47.46
C ASN A 478 -31.33 -32.01 48.48
N SER A 479 -30.26 -32.68 48.05
CA SER A 479 -29.11 -33.00 48.90
C SER A 479 -28.40 -31.73 49.40
N ILE A 480 -28.25 -30.72 48.53
CA ILE A 480 -27.66 -29.42 48.88
C ILE A 480 -28.56 -28.65 49.84
N ALA A 481 -29.87 -28.65 49.59
CA ALA A 481 -30.85 -27.99 50.45
C ALA A 481 -30.83 -28.56 51.87
N THR A 482 -30.71 -29.89 51.99
CA THR A 482 -30.59 -30.58 53.28
C THR A 482 -29.25 -30.30 53.97
N ASP A 483 -28.14 -30.30 53.24
CA ASP A 483 -26.78 -30.11 53.80
C ASP A 483 -26.53 -28.67 54.28
N LEU A 484 -27.12 -27.67 53.60
CA LEU A 484 -26.98 -26.25 53.94
C LEU A 484 -28.12 -25.70 54.81
N ASP A 485 -29.07 -26.55 55.23
CA ASP A 485 -30.26 -26.20 56.02
C ASP A 485 -31.08 -25.04 55.41
N VAL A 486 -31.37 -25.13 54.10
CA VAL A 486 -32.11 -24.10 53.35
C VAL A 486 -33.25 -24.72 52.53
N THR A 487 -34.21 -23.89 52.16
CA THR A 487 -35.35 -24.36 51.36
C THR A 487 -34.95 -24.66 49.91
N ASN A 488 -35.64 -25.61 49.28
CA ASN A 488 -35.49 -25.88 47.84
C ASN A 488 -35.72 -24.63 46.96
N SER A 489 -36.53 -23.68 47.43
CA SER A 489 -36.74 -22.39 46.77
C SER A 489 -35.46 -21.53 46.76
N GLN A 490 -34.74 -21.48 47.89
CA GLN A 490 -33.46 -20.78 47.99
C GLN A 490 -32.39 -21.42 47.11
N ILE A 491 -32.29 -22.75 47.06
CA ILE A 491 -31.36 -23.42 46.14
C ILE A 491 -31.70 -23.14 44.67
N ASN A 492 -32.99 -23.09 44.30
CA ASN A 492 -33.39 -22.72 42.93
C ASN A 492 -32.96 -21.29 42.54
N LEU A 493 -32.84 -20.36 43.51
CA LEU A 493 -32.30 -19.02 43.27
C LEU A 493 -30.85 -19.07 42.72
N THR A 494 -30.06 -20.08 43.10
CA THR A 494 -28.70 -20.28 42.56
C THR A 494 -28.70 -20.62 41.07
N ILE A 495 -29.73 -21.32 40.59
CA ILE A 495 -29.90 -21.66 39.18
C ILE A 495 -30.32 -20.41 38.40
N THR A 496 -31.28 -19.65 38.92
CA THR A 496 -31.73 -18.39 38.31
C THR A 496 -30.58 -17.38 38.21
N THR A 497 -29.81 -17.22 39.29
CA THR A 497 -28.64 -16.32 39.32
C THR A 497 -27.57 -16.75 38.32
N TYR A 498 -27.33 -18.06 38.20
CA TYR A 498 -26.44 -18.61 37.19
C TYR A 498 -26.91 -18.24 35.77
N MET A 499 -28.19 -18.39 35.44
CA MET A 499 -28.73 -18.07 34.10
C MET A 499 -28.69 -16.58 33.77
N ILE A 500 -28.95 -15.69 34.74
CA ILE A 500 -28.84 -14.24 34.54
C ILE A 500 -27.39 -13.86 34.19
N CYS A 501 -26.42 -14.35 34.97
CA CYS A 501 -25.01 -14.11 34.70
C CYS A 501 -24.55 -14.76 33.39
N GLN A 502 -25.16 -15.90 33.02
CA GLN A 502 -24.89 -16.60 31.77
C GLN A 502 -25.32 -15.76 30.56
N GLY A 503 -26.40 -14.99 30.68
CA GLY A 503 -26.85 -14.06 29.64
C GLY A 503 -25.99 -12.79 29.55
N LEU A 504 -25.64 -12.21 30.70
CA LEU A 504 -24.96 -10.90 30.75
C LEU A 504 -23.45 -10.96 30.47
N ALA A 505 -22.73 -11.95 31.00
CA ALA A 505 -21.27 -11.99 30.90
C ALA A 505 -20.71 -12.13 29.45
N PRO A 506 -21.39 -12.83 28.52
CA PRO A 506 -21.02 -12.83 27.11
C PRO A 506 -20.99 -11.45 26.47
N THR A 507 -21.81 -10.51 26.92
CA THR A 507 -21.85 -9.15 26.35
C THR A 507 -20.53 -8.39 26.53
N LEU A 508 -19.80 -8.69 27.61
CA LEU A 508 -18.48 -8.13 27.90
C LEU A 508 -17.37 -8.96 27.22
N THR A 509 -17.45 -10.29 27.33
CA THR A 509 -16.42 -11.19 26.79
C THR A 509 -16.42 -11.26 25.26
N GLY A 510 -17.57 -11.08 24.60
CA GLY A 510 -17.69 -10.99 23.14
C GLY A 510 -17.02 -9.74 22.58
N SER A 511 -17.38 -8.56 23.12
CA SER A 511 -16.74 -7.29 22.73
C SER A 511 -15.23 -7.29 23.03
N PHE A 512 -14.82 -7.86 24.17
CA PHE A 512 -13.40 -8.05 24.48
C PHE A 512 -12.70 -8.96 23.47
N ALA A 513 -13.33 -10.06 23.05
CA ALA A 513 -12.73 -11.00 22.13
C ALA A 513 -12.62 -10.49 20.69
N ASP A 514 -13.54 -9.63 20.26
CA ASP A 514 -13.46 -8.94 18.96
C ASP A 514 -12.31 -7.92 18.93
N GLN A 515 -11.86 -7.42 20.10
CA GLN A 515 -10.79 -6.43 20.21
C GLN A 515 -9.42 -7.03 20.55
N ALA A 516 -9.35 -7.89 21.56
CA ALA A 516 -8.12 -8.47 22.10
C ALA A 516 -7.80 -9.85 21.50
N GLY A 517 -8.67 -10.38 20.64
CA GLY A 517 -8.55 -11.70 20.03
C GLY A 517 -9.15 -12.84 20.84
N ARG A 518 -9.34 -14.00 20.19
CA ARG A 518 -10.08 -15.15 20.75
C ARG A 518 -9.32 -15.86 21.89
N ARG A 519 -8.01 -16.02 21.75
CA ARG A 519 -7.18 -16.79 22.69
C ARG A 519 -7.11 -16.15 24.09
N PRO A 520 -6.85 -14.83 24.26
CA PRO A 520 -6.91 -14.18 25.56
C PRO A 520 -8.29 -14.28 26.22
N ALA A 521 -9.37 -14.17 25.44
CA ALA A 521 -10.73 -14.29 25.95
C ALA A 521 -11.03 -15.69 26.53
N TYR A 522 -10.61 -16.77 25.85
CA TYR A 522 -10.72 -18.13 26.40
C TYR A 522 -9.94 -18.33 27.69
N LEU A 523 -8.71 -17.82 27.76
CA LEU A 523 -7.87 -17.93 28.96
C LEU A 523 -8.52 -17.23 30.16
N LEU A 524 -9.06 -16.02 29.95
CA LEU A 524 -9.78 -15.28 30.98
C LEU A 524 -11.02 -16.03 31.48
N CYS A 525 -11.84 -16.53 30.55
CA CYS A 525 -13.03 -17.35 30.85
C CYS A 525 -12.66 -18.57 31.71
N PHE A 526 -11.69 -19.37 31.26
CA PHE A 526 -11.30 -20.58 31.98
C PHE A 526 -10.62 -20.30 33.32
N LEU A 527 -9.84 -19.22 33.45
CA LEU A 527 -9.26 -18.81 34.71
C LEU A 527 -10.37 -18.55 35.75
N ILE A 528 -11.34 -17.71 35.42
CA ILE A 528 -12.48 -17.38 36.29
C ILE A 528 -13.29 -18.64 36.62
N TYR A 529 -13.53 -19.50 35.62
CA TYR A 529 -14.29 -20.73 35.81
C TYR A 529 -13.58 -21.73 36.73
N ILE A 530 -12.29 -21.99 36.53
CA ILE A 530 -11.51 -22.94 37.35
C ILE A 530 -11.43 -22.45 38.80
N THR A 531 -11.10 -21.17 39.02
CA THR A 531 -11.04 -20.60 40.37
C THR A 531 -12.39 -20.67 41.08
N SER A 532 -13.49 -20.44 40.34
CA SER A 532 -14.84 -20.53 40.89
C SER A 532 -15.22 -21.97 41.24
N ASN A 533 -14.83 -22.98 40.45
CA ASN A 533 -15.10 -24.38 40.78
C ASN A 533 -14.35 -24.85 42.02
N ILE A 534 -13.06 -24.49 42.15
CA ILE A 534 -12.25 -24.81 43.34
C ILE A 534 -12.89 -24.15 44.57
N ALA A 535 -13.30 -22.89 44.45
CA ALA A 535 -13.98 -22.20 45.53
C ALA A 535 -15.31 -22.88 45.89
N LEU A 536 -16.17 -23.21 44.91
CA LEU A 536 -17.46 -23.87 45.10
C LEU A 536 -17.36 -25.22 45.81
N ALA A 537 -16.33 -26.01 45.49
CA ALA A 537 -16.07 -27.29 46.12
C ALA A 537 -15.82 -27.20 47.64
N LEU A 538 -15.36 -26.05 48.12
CA LEU A 538 -15.00 -25.81 49.52
C LEU A 538 -16.09 -25.07 50.31
N GLN A 539 -17.28 -24.84 49.74
CA GLN A 539 -18.32 -24.02 50.38
C GLN A 539 -19.26 -24.83 51.27
N HIS A 540 -19.52 -24.29 52.46
CA HIS A 540 -20.52 -24.78 53.42
C HIS A 540 -21.56 -23.70 53.76
N SER A 541 -21.69 -22.67 52.92
CA SER A 541 -22.55 -21.51 53.17
C SER A 541 -23.37 -21.14 51.94
N PHE A 542 -24.69 -20.96 52.11
CA PHE A 542 -25.60 -20.63 51.02
C PHE A 542 -25.30 -19.29 50.30
N PRO A 543 -25.03 -18.16 50.99
CA PRO A 543 -24.64 -16.92 50.32
C PRO A 543 -23.37 -17.05 49.49
N ALA A 544 -22.37 -17.77 49.99
CA ALA A 544 -21.13 -18.00 49.26
C ALA A 544 -21.35 -18.89 48.04
N LEU A 545 -22.17 -19.94 48.17
CA LEU A 545 -22.61 -20.79 47.05
C LEU A 545 -23.31 -19.95 45.97
N LEU A 546 -24.23 -19.06 46.35
CA LEU A 546 -24.99 -18.20 45.43
C LEU A 546 -24.07 -17.27 44.63
N VAL A 547 -23.15 -16.56 45.31
CA VAL A 547 -22.21 -15.62 44.66
C VAL A 547 -21.22 -16.36 43.78
N LEU A 548 -20.64 -17.45 44.25
CA LEU A 548 -19.66 -18.21 43.47
C LEU A 548 -20.31 -18.91 42.26
N ARG A 549 -21.60 -19.26 42.33
CA ARG A 549 -22.36 -19.71 41.16
C ARG A 549 -22.53 -18.61 40.11
N ALA A 550 -22.71 -17.36 40.53
CA ALA A 550 -22.71 -16.21 39.62
C ALA A 550 -21.37 -16.06 38.89
N ILE A 551 -20.26 -16.11 39.64
CA ILE A 551 -18.89 -15.98 39.09
C ILE A 551 -18.54 -17.15 38.18
N GLN A 552 -18.90 -18.39 38.56
CA GLN A 552 -18.74 -19.59 37.74
C GLN A 552 -19.46 -19.47 36.39
N SER A 553 -20.67 -18.90 36.39
CA SER A 553 -21.42 -18.64 35.18
C SER A 553 -20.74 -17.59 34.30
N SER A 554 -20.27 -16.49 34.89
CA SER A 554 -19.55 -15.44 34.17
C SER A 554 -18.26 -15.95 33.51
N GLY A 555 -17.52 -16.84 34.18
CA GLY A 555 -16.31 -17.46 33.63
C GLY A 555 -16.58 -18.43 32.48
N SER A 556 -17.66 -19.21 32.54
CA SER A 556 -17.93 -20.24 31.51
C SER A 556 -18.76 -19.75 30.33
N SER A 557 -19.70 -18.82 30.52
CA SER A 557 -20.70 -18.44 29.52
C SER A 557 -20.13 -17.85 28.22
N GLY A 558 -19.05 -17.06 28.31
CA GLY A 558 -18.40 -16.47 27.14
C GLY A 558 -17.87 -17.49 26.14
N THR A 559 -17.47 -18.68 26.61
CA THR A 559 -16.92 -19.76 25.74
C THR A 559 -17.88 -20.21 24.65
N VAL A 560 -19.20 -20.04 24.88
CA VAL A 560 -20.25 -20.37 23.92
C VAL A 560 -20.24 -19.40 22.73
N ALA A 561 -20.18 -18.10 23.00
CA ALA A 561 -20.12 -17.07 21.97
C ALA A 561 -18.77 -17.14 21.21
N LEU A 562 -17.68 -17.38 21.94
CA LEU A 562 -16.35 -17.52 21.36
C LEU A 562 -16.24 -18.71 20.41
N ALA A 563 -16.91 -19.83 20.70
CA ALA A 563 -16.81 -21.01 19.86
C ALA A 563 -17.41 -20.78 18.46
N SER A 564 -18.55 -20.11 18.40
CA SER A 564 -19.16 -19.67 17.15
C SER A 564 -18.31 -18.61 16.43
N ALA A 565 -17.68 -17.70 17.17
CA ALA A 565 -16.77 -16.70 16.59
C ALA A 565 -15.51 -17.32 15.97
N VAL A 566 -14.89 -18.29 16.64
CA VAL A 566 -13.75 -19.05 16.09
C VAL A 566 -14.13 -19.79 14.81
N ALA A 567 -15.36 -20.31 14.73
CA ALA A 567 -15.85 -20.91 13.50
C ALA A 567 -16.01 -19.88 12.38
N ALA A 568 -16.49 -18.68 12.69
CA ALA A 568 -16.54 -17.59 11.73
C ALA A 568 -15.15 -17.23 11.19
N ASP A 569 -14.16 -17.08 12.07
CA ASP A 569 -12.80 -16.62 11.71
C ASP A 569 -12.02 -17.63 10.84
N VAL A 570 -12.37 -18.92 10.86
CA VAL A 570 -11.58 -20.01 10.25
C VAL A 570 -12.30 -20.72 9.10
N ILE A 571 -13.63 -20.62 9.03
CA ILE A 571 -14.48 -21.42 8.14
C ILE A 571 -15.26 -20.54 7.16
N THR A 572 -15.18 -20.88 5.86
CA THR A 572 -15.89 -20.18 4.80
C THR A 572 -17.40 -20.41 4.87
N SER A 573 -18.20 -19.43 4.44
CA SER A 573 -19.66 -19.53 4.40
C SER A 573 -20.18 -20.80 3.69
N ALA A 574 -19.49 -21.29 2.65
CA ALA A 574 -19.88 -22.49 1.89
C ALA A 574 -19.71 -23.83 2.63
N GLU A 575 -18.96 -23.88 3.73
CA GLU A 575 -18.79 -25.07 4.59
C GLU A 575 -19.16 -24.79 6.05
N ARG A 576 -19.60 -23.57 6.37
CA ARG A 576 -19.84 -23.09 7.74
C ARG A 576 -20.95 -23.85 8.46
N GLY A 577 -21.96 -24.33 7.76
CA GLY A 577 -23.09 -25.04 8.37
C GLY A 577 -22.65 -26.31 9.10
N THR A 578 -21.75 -27.08 8.50
CA THR A 578 -21.19 -28.30 9.11
C THR A 578 -20.37 -27.97 10.37
N TYR A 579 -19.48 -26.99 10.31
CA TYR A 579 -18.58 -26.68 11.44
C TYR A 579 -19.30 -25.93 12.57
N MET A 580 -20.22 -25.02 12.28
CA MET A 580 -21.07 -24.36 13.29
C MET A 580 -22.00 -25.34 13.99
N SER A 581 -22.41 -26.42 13.31
CA SER A 581 -23.16 -27.48 13.95
C SER A 581 -22.29 -28.23 14.96
N ILE A 582 -21.02 -28.48 14.65
CA ILE A 582 -20.04 -29.07 15.58
C ILE A 582 -19.78 -28.17 16.79
N THR A 583 -19.63 -26.84 16.61
CA THR A 583 -19.45 -25.93 17.76
C THR A 583 -20.68 -25.87 18.66
N SER A 584 -21.87 -26.02 18.08
CA SER A 584 -23.15 -26.03 18.81
C SER A 584 -23.41 -27.34 19.56
N LEU A 585 -22.79 -28.47 19.19
CA LEU A 585 -22.93 -29.75 19.91
C LEU A 585 -22.66 -29.60 21.42
N GLY A 586 -21.62 -28.84 21.78
CA GLY A 586 -21.26 -28.64 23.18
C GLY A 586 -22.39 -27.99 23.98
N ASN A 587 -23.13 -27.07 23.37
CA ASN A 587 -24.24 -26.39 24.02
C ASN A 587 -25.44 -27.30 24.28
N ILE A 588 -25.65 -28.29 23.41
CA ILE A 588 -26.87 -29.08 23.38
C ILE A 588 -26.67 -30.44 24.09
N LEU A 589 -25.45 -30.98 24.08
CA LEU A 589 -25.12 -32.18 24.86
C LEU A 589 -25.02 -31.89 26.36
N GLY A 590 -24.65 -30.67 26.76
CA GLY A 590 -24.52 -30.28 28.17
C GLY A 590 -25.78 -30.56 29.02
N PRO A 591 -26.99 -30.13 28.59
CA PRO A 591 -28.24 -30.42 29.29
C PRO A 591 -28.61 -31.91 29.35
N SER A 592 -28.16 -32.72 28.37
CA SER A 592 -28.45 -34.16 28.33
C SER A 592 -27.49 -34.95 29.22
N LEU A 593 -26.20 -34.62 29.22
CA LEU A 593 -25.16 -35.32 29.99
C LEU A 593 -25.09 -34.85 31.45
N GLY A 594 -25.48 -33.60 31.73
CA GLY A 594 -25.41 -33.00 33.06
C GLY A 594 -26.13 -33.79 34.13
N PRO A 595 -27.45 -34.03 34.01
CA PRO A 595 -28.19 -34.77 35.02
C PRO A 595 -27.66 -36.20 35.25
N ILE A 596 -27.15 -36.87 34.22
CA ILE A 596 -26.55 -38.21 34.34
C ILE A 596 -25.30 -38.16 35.22
N LEU A 597 -24.35 -37.28 34.87
CA LEU A 597 -23.10 -37.14 35.63
C LEU A 597 -23.35 -36.61 37.04
N GLY A 598 -24.27 -35.65 37.19
CA GLY A 598 -24.64 -35.05 38.47
C GLY A 598 -25.29 -36.04 39.43
N GLY A 599 -26.16 -36.92 38.91
CA GLY A 599 -26.79 -37.98 39.69
C GLY A 599 -25.77 -38.99 40.21
N ILE A 600 -24.88 -39.48 39.33
CA ILE A 600 -23.82 -40.42 39.71
C ILE A 600 -22.88 -39.79 40.76
N LEU A 601 -22.38 -38.59 40.50
CA LEU A 601 -21.44 -37.91 41.40
C LEU A 601 -22.08 -37.60 42.76
N SER A 602 -23.29 -37.05 42.77
CA SER A 602 -23.99 -36.71 44.01
C SER A 602 -24.33 -37.95 44.84
N GLN A 603 -24.71 -39.06 44.20
CA GLN A 603 -25.12 -40.29 44.88
C GLN A 603 -23.94 -41.01 45.55
N TYR A 604 -22.76 -41.06 44.90
CA TYR A 604 -21.63 -41.85 45.38
C TYR A 604 -20.53 -41.03 46.09
N LEU A 605 -20.34 -39.76 45.72
CA LEU A 605 -19.21 -38.94 46.17
C LEU A 605 -19.64 -37.64 46.87
N GLY A 606 -20.94 -37.42 47.08
CA GLY A 606 -21.50 -36.20 47.66
C GLY A 606 -21.60 -35.05 46.65
N TRP A 607 -22.43 -34.04 46.95
CA TRP A 607 -22.74 -32.96 45.99
C TRP A 607 -21.55 -32.05 45.70
N GLN A 608 -20.59 -31.91 46.62
CA GLN A 608 -19.37 -31.11 46.42
C GLN A 608 -18.50 -31.67 45.28
N SER A 609 -18.56 -32.99 45.05
CA SER A 609 -17.79 -33.66 43.99
C SER A 609 -18.18 -33.19 42.57
N ILE A 610 -19.39 -32.64 42.40
CA ILE A 610 -19.85 -32.01 41.16
C ILE A 610 -18.92 -30.88 40.72
N PHE A 611 -18.31 -30.18 41.68
CA PHE A 611 -17.38 -29.08 41.44
C PHE A 611 -15.91 -29.56 41.36
N CYS A 612 -15.56 -30.68 42.02
CA CYS A 612 -14.22 -31.28 42.00
C CYS A 612 -13.91 -32.11 40.74
N TRP A 613 -14.89 -32.79 40.14
CA TRP A 613 -14.71 -33.69 38.98
C TRP A 613 -14.07 -33.01 37.75
N ARG A 614 -14.00 -31.67 37.72
CA ARG A 614 -13.58 -30.87 36.57
C ARG A 614 -12.27 -30.10 36.72
N SER A 615 -11.53 -30.25 37.81
CA SER A 615 -10.19 -29.65 37.95
C SER A 615 -9.06 -30.48 37.32
N GLY A 616 -9.35 -31.69 36.81
CA GLY A 616 -8.33 -32.67 36.40
C GLY A 616 -8.03 -32.86 34.90
N THR A 617 -8.58 -32.06 33.98
CA THR A 617 -8.39 -32.29 32.51
C THR A 617 -7.81 -31.10 31.73
N SER A 618 -7.19 -30.13 32.39
CA SER A 618 -6.67 -28.91 31.75
C SER A 618 -5.21 -28.99 31.27
N ASN A 619 -4.52 -30.12 31.37
CA ASN A 619 -3.10 -30.23 30.98
C ASN A 619 -2.84 -30.79 29.57
N THR A 620 -3.86 -31.20 28.81
CA THR A 620 -3.68 -31.78 27.47
C THR A 620 -3.76 -30.79 26.31
N ALA A 621 -3.99 -29.49 26.57
CA ALA A 621 -4.09 -28.46 25.53
C ALA A 621 -2.81 -27.59 25.36
N GLN A 622 -1.72 -27.90 26.07
CA GLN A 622 -0.47 -27.12 26.03
C GLN A 622 0.70 -27.77 25.27
N THR A 623 0.51 -28.90 24.60
CA THR A 623 1.58 -29.61 23.88
C THR A 623 1.30 -29.77 22.39
N VAL A 624 1.36 -28.67 21.65
CA VAL A 624 1.77 -28.67 20.23
C VAL A 624 2.70 -27.47 20.02
N ASN A 625 3.98 -27.66 20.39
CA ASN A 625 5.09 -26.81 19.97
C ASN A 625 5.95 -27.63 19.00
N ASN A 626 5.99 -27.23 17.72
CA ASN A 626 7.12 -27.40 16.79
C ASN A 626 6.76 -26.86 15.39
N PRO A 627 7.74 -26.55 14.52
CA PRO A 627 8.90 -25.71 14.71
C PRO A 627 8.94 -24.57 13.65
N ALA A 628 9.89 -23.66 13.81
CA ALA A 628 10.24 -22.54 12.93
C ALA A 628 9.78 -22.60 11.45
N THR A 629 8.89 -21.67 11.08
CA THR A 629 8.77 -21.12 9.73
C THR A 629 8.66 -19.60 9.86
N HIS A 630 9.48 -18.88 9.09
CA HIS A 630 9.60 -17.42 9.06
C HIS A 630 8.27 -16.68 9.26
N GLU A 631 8.12 -15.98 10.38
CA GLU A 631 7.05 -15.01 10.57
C GLU A 631 7.37 -13.75 9.75
N PRO A 632 6.50 -13.31 8.83
CA PRO A 632 6.49 -11.93 8.38
C PRO A 632 6.19 -11.03 9.58
N THR A 633 6.83 -9.87 9.63
CA THR A 633 6.54 -8.79 10.60
C THR A 633 5.03 -8.59 10.76
N PRO A 634 4.49 -8.61 11.99
CA PRO A 634 3.06 -8.44 12.20
C PRO A 634 2.64 -7.02 11.74
N PRO A 635 1.49 -6.88 11.08
CA PRO A 635 0.91 -5.56 10.84
C PRO A 635 0.66 -4.86 12.18
N GLU A 636 0.92 -3.55 12.23
CA GLU A 636 0.64 -2.68 13.38
C GLU A 636 -0.77 -2.95 13.92
N GLN A 637 -0.87 -3.44 15.16
CA GLN A 637 -2.16 -3.63 15.81
C GLN A 637 -2.77 -2.25 16.10
N PRO A 638 -4.04 -2.01 15.71
CA PRO A 638 -4.70 -0.76 16.03
C PRO A 638 -4.81 -0.57 17.54
N PRO A 639 -4.86 0.68 18.03
CA PRO A 639 -4.95 0.96 19.46
C PRO A 639 -6.22 0.31 20.06
N ILE A 640 -6.09 -0.24 21.27
CA ILE A 640 -7.17 -0.89 22.01
C ILE A 640 -8.36 0.07 22.13
N ARG A 641 -9.41 -0.16 21.32
CA ARG A 641 -10.69 0.54 21.43
C ARG A 641 -11.35 0.15 22.76
N LYS A 642 -12.14 1.05 23.36
CA LYS A 642 -12.85 0.76 24.62
C LYS A 642 -13.89 -0.35 24.42
N ILE A 643 -14.03 -1.26 25.38
CA ILE A 643 -15.09 -2.29 25.41
C ILE A 643 -16.45 -1.58 25.42
N ASN A 644 -17.33 -1.88 24.45
CA ASN A 644 -18.63 -1.21 24.30
C ASN A 644 -19.80 -2.20 24.42
N PRO A 645 -20.29 -2.47 25.65
CA PRO A 645 -21.40 -3.40 25.85
C PRO A 645 -22.74 -2.89 25.30
N LEU A 646 -22.89 -1.58 25.00
CA LEU A 646 -24.11 -1.05 24.39
C LEU A 646 -24.30 -1.51 22.94
N ALA A 647 -23.20 -1.77 22.21
CA ALA A 647 -23.28 -2.27 20.83
C ALA A 647 -24.05 -3.60 20.76
N THR A 648 -23.83 -4.49 21.73
CA THR A 648 -24.55 -5.76 21.91
C THR A 648 -26.07 -5.56 22.09
N LEU A 649 -26.48 -4.53 22.85
CA LEU A 649 -27.89 -4.24 23.13
C LEU A 649 -28.59 -3.57 21.95
N LEU A 650 -27.88 -2.73 21.19
CA LEU A 650 -28.42 -2.05 20.01
C LEU A 650 -28.82 -3.04 18.90
N LEU A 651 -28.11 -4.17 18.77
CA LEU A 651 -28.45 -5.23 17.81
C LEU A 651 -29.84 -5.85 18.03
N LEU A 652 -30.42 -5.74 19.23
CA LEU A 652 -31.79 -6.21 19.50
C LEU A 652 -32.85 -5.37 18.79
N ILE A 653 -32.55 -4.10 18.55
CA ILE A 653 -33.47 -3.12 17.95
C ILE A 653 -33.22 -3.02 16.43
N HIS A 654 -32.08 -3.51 15.95
CA HIS A 654 -31.71 -3.49 14.55
C HIS A 654 -32.49 -4.54 13.74
N LEU A 655 -33.47 -4.11 12.94
CA LEU A 655 -34.14 -4.97 11.97
C LEU A 655 -33.22 -5.22 10.76
N PRO A 656 -33.12 -6.45 10.21
CA PRO A 656 -33.84 -7.68 10.55
C PRO A 656 -33.18 -8.55 11.64
N THR A 657 -31.95 -8.26 12.07
CA THR A 657 -31.18 -9.07 13.04
C THR A 657 -31.93 -9.32 14.35
N GLY A 658 -32.62 -8.31 14.89
CA GLY A 658 -33.45 -8.43 16.10
C GLY A 658 -34.55 -9.49 15.97
N LEU A 659 -35.18 -9.64 14.80
CA LEU A 659 -36.20 -10.66 14.55
C LEU A 659 -35.61 -12.07 14.55
N ILE A 660 -34.40 -12.23 14.01
CA ILE A 660 -33.68 -13.52 14.00
C ILE A 660 -33.25 -13.90 15.43
N LEU A 661 -32.72 -12.93 16.20
CA LEU A 661 -32.36 -13.12 17.61
C LEU A 661 -33.57 -13.52 18.47
N LEU A 662 -34.71 -12.83 18.28
CA LEU A 662 -35.96 -13.16 18.96
C LEU A 662 -36.46 -14.56 18.57
N SER A 663 -36.47 -14.87 17.27
CA SER A 663 -36.85 -16.19 16.74
C SER A 663 -36.02 -17.30 17.37
N ASN A 664 -34.70 -17.13 17.40
CA ASN A 664 -33.79 -18.12 17.97
C ASN A 664 -33.99 -18.29 19.49
N GLY A 665 -34.27 -17.19 20.19
CA GLY A 665 -34.61 -17.19 21.61
C GLY A 665 -35.90 -17.95 21.93
N LEU A 666 -36.96 -17.79 21.13
CA LEU A 666 -38.24 -18.50 21.29
C LEU A 666 -38.11 -20.01 21.03
N ILE A 667 -37.32 -20.41 20.02
CA ILE A 667 -37.01 -21.82 19.76
C ILE A 667 -36.26 -22.44 20.93
N PHE A 668 -35.27 -21.75 21.48
CA PHE A 668 -34.54 -22.23 22.64
C PHE A 668 -35.37 -22.28 23.91
N ALA A 669 -36.25 -21.29 24.12
CA ALA A 669 -37.21 -21.29 25.22
C ALA A 669 -38.13 -22.52 25.16
N SER A 670 -38.59 -22.89 23.96
CA SER A 670 -39.38 -24.10 23.72
C SER A 670 -38.61 -25.38 24.05
N TYR A 671 -37.32 -25.46 23.67
CA TYR A 671 -36.43 -26.56 24.04
C TYR A 671 -36.27 -26.71 25.56
N TYR A 672 -36.09 -25.59 26.28
CA TYR A 672 -35.97 -25.59 27.74
C TYR A 672 -37.30 -25.88 28.46
N ALA A 673 -38.44 -25.47 27.91
CA ALA A 673 -39.76 -25.84 28.44
C ALA A 673 -39.96 -27.37 28.40
N VAL A 674 -39.61 -28.01 27.28
CA VAL A 674 -39.68 -29.48 27.14
C VAL A 674 -38.70 -30.16 28.10
N THR A 675 -37.43 -29.74 28.08
CA THR A 675 -36.36 -30.29 28.92
C THR A 675 -36.67 -30.20 30.42
N ALA A 676 -37.17 -29.06 30.90
CA ALA A 676 -37.49 -28.87 32.31
C ALA A 676 -38.74 -29.64 32.76
N GLY A 677 -39.75 -29.77 31.90
CA GLY A 677 -40.96 -30.52 32.23
C GLY A 677 -40.75 -32.05 32.29
N LEU A 678 -39.84 -32.58 31.47
CA LEU A 678 -39.62 -34.01 31.25
C LEU A 678 -39.45 -34.85 32.52
N PRO A 679 -38.57 -34.51 33.48
CA PRO A 679 -38.33 -35.33 34.67
C PRO A 679 -39.60 -35.53 35.49
N SER A 680 -40.38 -34.47 35.66
CA SER A 680 -41.64 -34.53 36.42
C SER A 680 -42.68 -35.42 35.74
N GLN A 681 -42.75 -35.37 34.40
CA GLN A 681 -43.68 -36.14 33.59
C GLN A 681 -43.32 -37.63 33.57
N LEU A 682 -42.04 -37.93 33.32
CA LEU A 682 -41.56 -39.32 33.29
C LEU A 682 -41.72 -40.00 34.66
N LYS A 683 -41.49 -39.27 35.76
CA LYS A 683 -41.70 -39.78 37.12
C LYS A 683 -43.18 -39.99 37.42
N SER A 684 -44.05 -39.04 37.08
CA SER A 684 -45.49 -39.13 37.39
C SER A 684 -46.21 -40.18 36.56
N THR A 685 -45.83 -40.35 35.28
CA THR A 685 -46.55 -41.20 34.33
C THR A 685 -46.05 -42.64 34.34
N TYR A 686 -44.76 -42.87 34.58
CA TYR A 686 -44.13 -44.19 34.50
C TYR A 686 -43.50 -44.68 35.81
N GLY A 687 -43.40 -43.83 36.84
CA GLY A 687 -42.80 -44.21 38.13
C GLY A 687 -41.29 -44.48 38.05
N LEU A 688 -40.60 -43.91 37.06
CA LEU A 688 -39.17 -44.13 36.82
C LEU A 688 -38.30 -43.65 37.99
N SER A 689 -37.20 -44.38 38.24
CA SER A 689 -36.17 -43.96 39.20
C SER A 689 -35.39 -42.75 38.68
N ASP A 690 -34.66 -42.05 39.55
CA ASP A 690 -33.89 -40.86 39.15
C ASP A 690 -32.81 -41.20 38.10
N LEU A 691 -32.26 -42.43 38.13
CA LEU A 691 -31.34 -42.94 37.12
C LEU A 691 -32.05 -43.23 35.78
N ASP A 692 -33.23 -43.86 35.82
CA ASP A 692 -34.02 -44.18 34.62
C ASP A 692 -34.53 -42.92 33.91
N ILE A 693 -34.88 -41.89 34.69
CA ILE A 693 -35.17 -40.55 34.18
C ILE A 693 -33.93 -39.98 33.50
N GLY A 694 -32.76 -40.05 34.14
CA GLY A 694 -31.49 -39.62 33.53
C GLY A 694 -31.16 -40.34 32.23
N LEU A 695 -31.36 -41.66 32.14
CA LEU A 695 -31.16 -42.45 30.93
C LEU A 695 -32.13 -42.06 29.80
N SER A 696 -33.34 -41.61 30.14
CA SER A 696 -34.33 -41.16 29.16
C SER A 696 -33.87 -39.92 28.38
N PHE A 697 -32.99 -39.09 28.94
CA PHE A 697 -32.39 -37.93 28.26
C PHE A 697 -31.44 -38.31 27.12
N ILE A 698 -30.99 -39.56 27.05
CA ILE A 698 -30.19 -40.05 25.91
C ILE A 698 -30.98 -39.90 24.60
N SER A 699 -32.31 -40.10 24.63
CA SER A 699 -33.15 -39.92 23.44
C SER A 699 -33.11 -38.48 22.92
N MET A 700 -33.21 -37.50 23.81
CA MET A 700 -33.10 -36.07 23.50
C MET A 700 -31.69 -35.70 23.03
N GLY A 701 -30.65 -36.22 23.69
CA GLY A 701 -29.25 -36.02 23.31
C GLY A 701 -28.92 -36.58 21.91
N LEU A 702 -29.38 -37.80 21.60
CA LEU A 702 -29.21 -38.42 20.29
C LEU A 702 -29.96 -37.67 19.20
N GLY A 703 -31.18 -37.20 19.47
CA GLY A 703 -31.96 -36.38 18.52
C GLY A 703 -31.22 -35.10 18.16
N SER A 704 -30.62 -34.45 19.15
CA SER A 704 -29.82 -33.24 18.96
C SER A 704 -28.52 -33.49 18.19
N LEU A 705 -27.82 -34.59 18.51
CA LEU A 705 -26.56 -34.97 17.85
C LEU A 705 -26.77 -35.29 16.36
N LEU A 706 -27.80 -36.08 16.06
CA LEU A 706 -28.15 -36.41 14.68
C LEU A 706 -28.66 -35.18 13.93
N SER A 707 -29.40 -34.31 14.59
CA SER A 707 -29.85 -33.04 14.00
C SER A 707 -28.69 -32.13 13.62
N ALA A 708 -27.73 -31.91 14.51
CA ALA A 708 -26.60 -31.04 14.22
C ALA A 708 -25.74 -31.58 13.06
N THR A 709 -25.48 -32.89 13.02
CA THR A 709 -24.70 -33.49 11.92
C THR A 709 -25.45 -33.47 10.58
N PHE A 710 -26.72 -33.85 10.57
CA PHE A 710 -27.52 -33.93 9.34
C PHE A 710 -27.87 -32.55 8.78
N ASN A 711 -28.30 -31.60 9.62
CA ASN A 711 -28.73 -30.29 9.16
C ASN A 711 -27.55 -29.44 8.69
N GLY A 712 -26.37 -29.53 9.32
CA GLY A 712 -25.17 -28.84 8.84
C GLY A 712 -24.83 -29.20 7.40
N LEU A 713 -24.92 -30.49 7.05
CA LEU A 713 -24.68 -30.99 5.69
C LEU A 713 -25.73 -30.49 4.68
N ILE A 714 -27.01 -30.51 5.06
CA ILE A 714 -28.10 -30.05 4.18
C ILE A 714 -28.01 -28.56 3.91
N VAL A 715 -27.67 -27.77 4.93
CA VAL A 715 -27.56 -26.32 4.85
C VAL A 715 -26.37 -25.91 3.96
N ASP A 716 -25.24 -26.59 4.08
CA ASP A 716 -24.09 -26.38 3.20
C ASP A 716 -24.38 -26.85 1.76
N TRP A 717 -25.08 -27.98 1.61
CA TRP A 717 -25.52 -28.44 0.30
C TRP A 717 -26.45 -27.44 -0.38
N ASN A 718 -27.46 -26.90 0.33
CA ASN A 718 -28.38 -25.93 -0.24
C ASN A 718 -27.68 -24.61 -0.58
N TYR A 719 -26.74 -24.17 0.27
CA TYR A 719 -25.91 -23.01 0.00
C TYR A 719 -25.11 -23.16 -1.30
N ARG A 720 -24.38 -24.27 -1.46
CA ARG A 720 -23.61 -24.56 -2.69
C ARG A 720 -24.51 -24.72 -3.91
N ARG A 721 -25.69 -25.31 -3.73
CA ARG A 721 -26.68 -25.49 -4.80
C ARG A 721 -27.24 -24.15 -5.28
N THR A 722 -27.59 -23.24 -4.38
CA THR A 722 -28.09 -21.91 -4.72
C THR A 722 -27.00 -21.08 -5.38
N LEU A 723 -25.76 -21.16 -4.88
CA LEU A 723 -24.61 -20.51 -5.49
C LEU A 723 -24.37 -20.96 -6.94
N ALA A 724 -24.37 -22.27 -7.17
CA ALA A 724 -24.17 -22.84 -8.51
C ALA A 724 -25.28 -22.45 -9.51
N LYS A 725 -26.49 -22.15 -9.02
CA LYS A 725 -27.59 -21.65 -9.87
C LYS A 725 -27.42 -20.19 -10.27
N SER A 726 -26.70 -19.39 -9.49
CA SER A 726 -26.47 -17.96 -9.76
C SER A 726 -25.33 -17.70 -10.77
N GLY A 727 -24.69 -18.75 -11.32
CA GLY A 727 -23.64 -18.63 -12.34
C GLY A 727 -22.27 -18.20 -11.81
N LEU A 728 -22.12 -18.07 -10.48
CA LEU A 728 -20.87 -17.72 -9.81
C LEU A 728 -20.02 -18.98 -9.60
N ASN A 729 -18.77 -18.96 -10.04
CA ASN A 729 -17.87 -20.11 -9.94
C ASN A 729 -17.36 -20.32 -8.52
N ILE A 730 -17.30 -21.59 -8.12
CA ILE A 730 -16.92 -22.02 -6.77
C ILE A 730 -15.43 -21.82 -6.57
N SER A 731 -15.08 -20.77 -5.84
CA SER A 731 -13.90 -20.79 -5.00
C SER A 731 -14.23 -21.52 -3.71
N LYS A 732 -13.51 -22.60 -3.39
CA LYS A 732 -13.64 -23.26 -2.07
C LYS A 732 -13.21 -22.34 -0.91
N ASN A 733 -12.62 -21.21 -1.25
CA ASN A 733 -11.76 -20.41 -0.42
C ASN A 733 -12.15 -18.93 -0.37
N SER A 734 -13.20 -18.48 -1.08
CA SER A 734 -13.68 -17.09 -0.98
C SER A 734 -14.80 -16.97 0.05
N GLN A 735 -14.71 -15.93 0.88
CA GLN A 735 -15.72 -15.61 1.90
C GLN A 735 -16.73 -14.58 1.38
N ASP A 736 -16.28 -13.65 0.55
CA ASP A 736 -17.09 -12.62 -0.07
C ASP A 736 -17.53 -13.08 -1.45
N ILE A 737 -18.83 -13.23 -1.59
CA ILE A 737 -19.49 -13.36 -2.89
C ILE A 737 -20.50 -12.23 -2.90
N ASP A 738 -20.05 -11.08 -3.38
CA ASP A 738 -20.90 -9.91 -3.60
C ASP A 738 -22.14 -10.36 -4.39
N ASP A 739 -23.31 -9.88 -3.99
CA ASP A 739 -24.64 -10.20 -4.55
C ASP A 739 -25.20 -11.61 -4.26
N PHE A 740 -24.64 -12.38 -3.32
CA PHE A 740 -25.24 -13.67 -2.90
C PHE A 740 -26.21 -13.54 -1.72
N GLU A 741 -27.48 -13.88 -1.94
CA GLU A 741 -28.56 -13.89 -0.94
C GLU A 741 -28.42 -15.06 0.07
N VAL A 742 -27.49 -14.92 1.01
CA VAL A 742 -27.19 -15.94 2.04
C VAL A 742 -28.44 -16.30 2.86
N GLU A 743 -29.30 -15.34 3.13
CA GLU A 743 -30.50 -15.50 3.94
C GLU A 743 -31.48 -16.45 3.29
N LYS A 744 -31.71 -16.31 1.98
CA LYS A 744 -32.57 -17.23 1.23
C LYS A 744 -31.96 -18.63 1.18
N ALA A 745 -30.63 -18.73 1.04
CA ALA A 745 -29.94 -20.00 1.06
C ALA A 745 -30.08 -20.75 2.41
N ARG A 746 -30.03 -20.04 3.55
CA ARG A 746 -30.18 -20.64 4.89
C ARG A 746 -31.65 -20.86 5.28
N LEU A 747 -32.49 -19.84 5.12
CA LEU A 747 -33.93 -19.91 5.45
C LEU A 747 -34.70 -20.85 4.52
N GLY A 748 -34.18 -21.15 3.32
CA GLY A 748 -34.75 -22.16 2.42
C GLY A 748 -34.78 -23.56 3.05
N ILE A 749 -33.92 -23.82 4.04
CA ILE A 749 -33.97 -25.03 4.89
C ILE A 749 -34.58 -24.71 6.26
N GLY A 750 -34.21 -23.58 6.87
CA GLY A 750 -34.67 -23.19 8.21
C GLY A 750 -36.17 -22.97 8.34
N GLY A 751 -36.80 -22.32 7.35
CA GLY A 751 -38.24 -22.05 7.33
C GLY A 751 -39.08 -23.34 7.35
N PRO A 752 -38.90 -24.26 6.38
CA PRO A 752 -39.60 -25.55 6.38
C PRO A 752 -39.38 -26.37 7.66
N MET A 753 -38.15 -26.41 8.19
CA MET A 753 -37.86 -27.10 9.47
C MET A 753 -38.62 -26.47 10.65
N THR A 754 -38.71 -25.14 10.69
CA THR A 754 -39.48 -24.42 11.72
C THR A 754 -40.96 -24.78 11.64
N LEU A 755 -41.53 -24.86 10.43
CA LEU A 755 -42.95 -25.22 10.20
C LEU A 755 -43.26 -26.66 10.63
N LEU A 756 -42.30 -27.58 10.49
CA LEU A 756 -42.46 -28.98 10.89
C LEU A 756 -42.30 -29.21 12.40
N THR A 757 -41.63 -28.30 13.11
CA THR A 757 -41.29 -28.45 14.54
C THR A 757 -42.50 -28.56 15.49
N PRO A 758 -43.61 -27.82 15.30
CA PRO A 758 -44.81 -27.94 16.15
C PRO A 758 -45.47 -29.32 16.12
N ILE A 759 -45.35 -30.07 15.01
CA ILE A 759 -46.05 -31.36 14.82
C ILE A 759 -45.68 -32.39 15.91
N PRO A 760 -44.40 -32.75 16.13
CA PRO A 760 -44.05 -33.71 17.16
C PRO A 760 -44.33 -33.19 18.59
N ILE A 761 -44.30 -31.87 18.82
CA ILE A 761 -44.67 -31.27 20.12
C ILE A 761 -46.17 -31.46 20.40
N LEU A 762 -47.02 -31.22 19.40
CA LEU A 762 -48.45 -31.46 19.50
C LEU A 762 -48.74 -32.95 19.70
N LEU A 763 -48.11 -33.83 18.91
CA LEU A 763 -48.26 -35.27 19.09
C LEU A 763 -47.89 -35.71 20.52
N TYR A 764 -46.79 -35.18 21.08
CA TYR A 764 -46.45 -35.40 22.49
C TYR A 764 -47.51 -34.87 23.44
N ALA A 765 -48.02 -33.65 23.22
CA ALA A 765 -49.05 -33.04 24.05
C ALA A 765 -50.34 -33.88 24.12
N PHE A 766 -50.80 -34.43 22.98
CA PHE A 766 -52.02 -35.25 22.88
C PHE A 766 -51.81 -36.71 23.32
N VAL A 767 -50.65 -37.29 23.06
CA VAL A 767 -50.35 -38.68 23.46
C VAL A 767 -50.12 -38.78 24.98
N SER A 768 -49.51 -37.77 25.60
CA SER A 768 -49.30 -37.72 27.04
C SER A 768 -50.54 -37.36 27.87
N SER A 769 -51.67 -37.00 27.23
CA SER A 769 -52.91 -36.58 27.90
C SER A 769 -53.99 -37.67 27.97
N SER A 770 -53.70 -38.90 27.54
CA SER A 770 -54.64 -40.01 27.58
C SER A 770 -54.69 -40.66 28.98
N ASP A 771 -55.86 -41.14 29.42
CA ASP A 771 -56.06 -41.83 30.72
C ASP A 771 -55.23 -43.12 30.89
N ARG A 772 -54.49 -43.53 29.86
CA ARG A 772 -53.54 -44.65 29.88
C ARG A 772 -52.15 -44.14 29.50
N PRO A 773 -51.10 -44.49 30.25
CA PRO A 773 -49.74 -44.08 29.91
C PRO A 773 -49.34 -44.68 28.54
N PRO A 774 -48.87 -43.88 27.58
CA PRO A 774 -48.41 -44.39 26.28
C PRO A 774 -47.16 -45.27 26.47
N PRO A 775 -46.81 -46.17 25.54
CA PRO A 775 -45.58 -46.94 25.65
C PRO A 775 -44.36 -46.02 25.78
N LEU A 776 -43.46 -46.29 26.74
CA LEU A 776 -42.28 -45.46 27.00
C LEU A 776 -41.44 -45.23 25.73
N VAL A 777 -41.32 -46.24 24.87
CA VAL A 777 -40.62 -46.14 23.57
C VAL A 777 -41.22 -45.08 22.66
N LEU A 778 -42.55 -44.95 22.62
CA LEU A 778 -43.24 -43.92 21.83
C LEU A 778 -42.94 -42.52 22.37
N THR A 779 -42.96 -42.37 23.70
CA THR A 779 -42.61 -41.11 24.38
C THR A 779 -41.15 -40.71 24.12
N LEU A 780 -40.22 -41.65 24.21
CA LEU A 780 -38.80 -41.42 23.90
C LEU A 780 -38.57 -41.11 22.41
N ALA A 781 -39.30 -41.75 21.50
CA ALA A 781 -39.25 -41.45 20.07
C ALA A 781 -39.77 -40.04 19.78
N LEU A 782 -40.87 -39.61 20.43
CA LEU A 782 -41.38 -38.25 20.30
C LEU A 782 -40.38 -37.23 20.86
N ILE A 783 -39.81 -37.46 22.04
CA ILE A 783 -38.75 -36.62 22.63
C ILE A 783 -37.55 -36.49 21.69
N PHE A 784 -37.10 -37.60 21.10
CA PHE A 784 -36.04 -37.62 20.09
C PHE A 784 -36.39 -36.71 18.91
N THR A 785 -37.60 -36.87 18.34
CA THR A 785 -38.02 -36.08 17.16
C THR A 785 -38.22 -34.59 17.48
N ILE A 786 -38.76 -34.25 18.66
CA ILE A 786 -38.88 -32.86 19.15
C ILE A 786 -37.48 -32.25 19.27
N SER A 787 -36.55 -32.97 19.88
CA SER A 787 -35.19 -32.50 20.05
C SER A 787 -34.48 -32.31 18.71
N PHE A 788 -34.71 -33.21 17.77
CA PHE A 788 -34.14 -33.14 16.43
C PHE A 788 -34.59 -31.87 15.69
N THR A 789 -35.90 -31.59 15.66
CA THR A 789 -36.46 -30.47 14.90
C THR A 789 -36.18 -29.10 15.54
N LEU A 790 -36.26 -29.00 16.88
CA LEU A 790 -35.88 -27.78 17.60
C LEU A 790 -34.39 -27.45 17.42
N THR A 791 -33.53 -28.46 17.52
CA THR A 791 -32.08 -28.29 17.32
C THR A 791 -31.75 -27.88 15.89
N ALA A 792 -32.47 -28.42 14.91
CA ALA A 792 -32.27 -28.11 13.49
C ALA A 792 -32.48 -26.61 13.25
N THR A 793 -33.63 -26.12 13.69
CA THR A 793 -34.02 -24.71 13.56
C THR A 793 -33.04 -23.80 14.30
N TYR A 794 -32.70 -24.14 15.55
CA TYR A 794 -31.77 -23.38 16.37
C TYR A 794 -30.38 -23.23 15.71
N ASN A 795 -29.82 -24.32 15.18
CA ASN A 795 -28.51 -24.28 14.53
C ASN A 795 -28.53 -23.42 13.26
N ILE A 796 -29.58 -23.51 12.45
CA ILE A 796 -29.71 -22.73 11.21
C ILE A 796 -29.76 -21.23 11.51
N LEU A 797 -30.51 -20.81 12.52
CA LEU A 797 -30.59 -19.40 12.91
C LEU A 797 -29.26 -18.88 13.48
N ASN A 798 -28.51 -19.70 14.23
CA ASN A 798 -27.16 -19.34 14.66
C ASN A 798 -26.18 -19.18 13.49
N ILE A 799 -26.24 -20.07 12.49
CA ILE A 799 -25.41 -19.97 11.28
C ILE A 799 -25.75 -18.67 10.55
N LEU A 800 -27.03 -18.37 10.38
CA LEU A 800 -27.49 -17.15 9.71
C LEU A 800 -27.02 -15.88 10.45
N LEU A 801 -27.10 -15.85 11.78
CA LEU A 801 -26.61 -14.71 12.57
C LEU A 801 -25.09 -14.47 12.40
N VAL A 802 -24.29 -15.54 12.27
CA VAL A 802 -22.85 -15.43 12.02
C VAL A 802 -22.56 -15.02 10.57
N ASP A 803 -23.34 -15.52 9.61
CA ASP A 803 -23.22 -15.12 8.21
C ASP A 803 -23.55 -13.63 8.01
N LEU A 804 -24.57 -13.11 8.70
CA LEU A 804 -24.98 -11.71 8.64
C LEU A 804 -24.01 -10.74 9.34
N HIS A 805 -23.26 -11.20 10.34
CA HIS A 805 -22.38 -10.37 11.15
C HIS A 805 -21.00 -11.00 11.33
N TYR A 806 -20.37 -11.38 10.21
CA TYR A 806 -19.09 -12.09 10.23
C TYR A 806 -17.90 -11.24 10.71
N SER A 807 -18.01 -9.91 10.68
CA SER A 807 -16.98 -8.97 11.15
C SER A 807 -16.97 -8.82 12.68
N THR A 808 -18.12 -9.04 13.33
CA THR A 808 -18.29 -8.99 14.79
C THR A 808 -19.05 -10.22 15.32
N PRO A 809 -18.61 -11.44 14.98
CA PRO A 809 -19.39 -12.65 15.21
C PRO A 809 -19.48 -12.97 16.71
N ALA A 810 -18.49 -12.59 17.52
CA ALA A 810 -18.54 -12.80 18.97
C ALA A 810 -19.60 -11.90 19.63
N THR A 811 -19.70 -10.63 19.20
CA THR A 811 -20.70 -9.68 19.69
C THR A 811 -22.13 -10.14 19.37
N VAL A 812 -22.42 -10.57 18.15
CA VAL A 812 -23.77 -11.05 17.77
C VAL A 812 -24.13 -12.35 18.47
N MET A 813 -23.17 -13.27 18.62
CA MET A 813 -23.38 -14.50 19.38
C MET A 813 -23.55 -14.24 20.88
N ALA A 814 -22.94 -13.19 21.42
CA ALA A 814 -23.19 -12.73 22.78
C ALA A 814 -24.60 -12.16 22.94
N THR A 815 -25.07 -11.31 22.02
CA THR A 815 -26.47 -10.82 22.01
C THR A 815 -27.45 -11.97 21.91
N ASN A 816 -27.18 -12.94 21.04
CA ASN A 816 -28.00 -14.13 20.89
C ASN A 816 -28.07 -14.93 22.19
N ASN A 817 -26.94 -15.13 22.86
CA ASN A 817 -26.92 -15.83 24.13
C ASN A 817 -27.69 -15.07 25.24
N LEU A 818 -27.65 -13.73 25.23
CA LEU A 818 -28.45 -12.89 26.11
C LEU A 818 -29.95 -13.18 25.94
N VAL A 819 -30.50 -13.01 24.73
CA VAL A 819 -31.95 -13.24 24.46
C VAL A 819 -32.34 -14.67 24.83
N ARG A 820 -31.52 -15.63 24.42
CA ARG A 820 -31.72 -17.06 24.63
C ARG A 820 -31.81 -17.44 26.10
N CYS A 821 -30.86 -16.98 26.93
CA CYS A 821 -30.82 -17.31 28.35
C CYS A 821 -31.99 -16.71 29.13
N PHE A 822 -32.39 -15.46 28.83
CA PHE A 822 -33.52 -14.82 29.49
C PHE A 822 -34.86 -15.49 29.15
N LEU A 823 -35.11 -15.77 27.87
CA LEU A 823 -36.34 -16.47 27.45
C LEU A 823 -36.36 -17.93 27.92
N GLY A 824 -35.21 -18.62 27.90
CA GLY A 824 -35.07 -19.96 28.46
C GLY A 824 -35.38 -20.01 29.96
N ALA A 825 -34.86 -19.06 30.74
CA ALA A 825 -35.15 -18.94 32.17
C ALA A 825 -36.65 -18.72 32.44
N ALA A 826 -37.28 -17.82 31.68
CA ALA A 826 -38.72 -17.58 31.77
C ALA A 826 -39.54 -18.85 31.46
N ALA A 827 -39.18 -19.57 30.39
CA ALA A 827 -39.86 -20.81 30.01
C ALA A 827 -39.74 -21.92 31.07
N THR A 828 -38.53 -22.13 31.61
CA THR A 828 -38.30 -23.10 32.70
C THR A 828 -39.07 -22.73 33.98
N ALA A 829 -39.15 -21.45 34.31
CA ALA A 829 -39.91 -20.99 35.48
C ALA A 829 -41.44 -21.19 35.31
N LEU A 830 -41.96 -21.01 34.11
CA LEU A 830 -43.40 -21.06 33.83
C LEU A 830 -43.94 -22.48 33.58
N VAL A 831 -43.13 -23.40 33.05
CA VAL A 831 -43.64 -24.69 32.55
C VAL A 831 -44.29 -25.55 33.64
N HIS A 832 -43.69 -25.69 34.82
CA HIS A 832 -44.27 -26.50 35.90
C HIS A 832 -45.56 -25.89 36.48
N PRO A 833 -45.63 -24.57 36.78
CA PRO A 833 -46.89 -23.92 37.12
C PRO A 833 -48.00 -24.15 36.08
N CYS A 834 -47.68 -24.01 34.79
CA CYS A 834 -48.64 -24.25 33.70
C CYS A 834 -49.12 -25.71 33.65
N ILE A 835 -48.21 -26.68 33.77
CA ILE A 835 -48.57 -28.12 33.81
C ILE A 835 -49.51 -28.40 34.98
N ARG A 836 -49.24 -27.85 36.17
CA ARG A 836 -50.09 -28.07 37.35
C ARG A 836 -51.47 -27.43 37.21
N ARG A 837 -51.56 -26.27 36.57
CA ARG A 837 -52.81 -25.48 36.48
C ARG A 837 -53.72 -25.89 35.32
N TRP A 838 -53.12 -26.23 34.17
CA TRP A 838 -53.82 -26.46 32.89
C TRP A 838 -53.54 -27.84 32.28
N GLY A 839 -52.68 -28.65 32.90
CA GLY A 839 -52.33 -29.96 32.40
C GLY A 839 -51.27 -29.93 31.28
N VAL A 840 -50.76 -31.11 30.97
CA VAL A 840 -49.68 -31.37 30.01
C VAL A 840 -50.08 -30.95 28.60
N GLN A 841 -51.30 -31.32 28.19
CA GLN A 841 -51.82 -31.09 26.85
C GLN A 841 -51.86 -29.60 26.49
N ILE A 842 -52.48 -28.78 27.34
CA ILE A 842 -52.63 -27.34 27.10
C ILE A 842 -51.27 -26.66 27.15
N THR A 843 -50.40 -27.06 28.08
CA THR A 843 -49.06 -26.46 28.23
C THR A 843 -48.20 -26.69 26.98
N TYR A 844 -48.08 -27.92 26.51
CA TYR A 844 -47.27 -28.23 25.32
C TYR A 844 -47.92 -27.80 24.01
N SER A 845 -49.25 -27.71 23.94
CA SER A 845 -49.93 -27.03 22.83
C SER A 845 -49.57 -25.55 22.78
N GLY A 846 -49.46 -24.88 23.94
CA GLY A 846 -48.95 -23.52 24.05
C GLY A 846 -47.51 -23.39 23.56
N VAL A 847 -46.64 -24.34 23.91
CA VAL A 847 -45.25 -24.38 23.40
C VAL A 847 -45.23 -24.53 21.87
N ALA A 848 -46.09 -25.37 21.29
CA ALA A 848 -46.21 -25.52 19.83
C ALA A 848 -46.66 -24.21 19.15
N VAL A 849 -47.56 -23.44 19.77
CA VAL A 849 -47.98 -22.11 19.30
C VAL A 849 -46.82 -21.10 19.35
N VAL A 850 -46.00 -21.13 20.40
CA VAL A 850 -44.79 -20.28 20.50
C VAL A 850 -43.78 -20.61 19.41
N VAL A 851 -43.62 -21.88 19.04
CA VAL A 851 -42.78 -22.25 17.89
C VAL A 851 -43.41 -21.80 16.57
N LEU A 852 -44.74 -21.93 16.43
CA LEU A 852 -45.43 -21.54 15.20
C LEU A 852 -45.39 -20.02 14.97
N SER A 853 -45.33 -19.20 16.03
CA SER A 853 -45.19 -17.74 15.91
C SER A 853 -43.83 -17.31 15.36
N VAL A 854 -42.83 -18.19 15.32
CA VAL A 854 -41.53 -17.93 14.67
C VAL A 854 -41.65 -17.92 13.14
N VAL A 855 -42.58 -18.69 12.57
CA VAL A 855 -42.78 -18.76 11.10
C VAL A 855 -43.07 -17.38 10.47
N PRO A 856 -44.02 -16.56 10.95
CA PRO A 856 -44.24 -15.23 10.40
C PRO A 856 -43.06 -14.28 10.65
N LEU A 857 -42.30 -14.43 11.74
CA LEU A 857 -41.09 -13.62 11.98
C LEU A 857 -40.01 -13.92 10.94
N LEU A 858 -39.76 -15.19 10.64
CA LEU A 858 -38.82 -15.59 9.58
C LEU A 858 -39.34 -15.25 8.19
N GLY A 859 -40.66 -15.28 7.98
CA GLY A 859 -41.31 -14.78 6.76
C GLY A 859 -41.10 -13.28 6.56
N MET A 860 -41.20 -12.48 7.64
CA MET A 860 -40.85 -11.06 7.60
C MET A 860 -39.37 -10.87 7.29
N VAL A 861 -38.45 -11.63 7.88
CA VAL A 861 -37.02 -11.57 7.53
C VAL A 861 -36.80 -11.91 6.05
N TRP A 862 -37.48 -12.94 5.54
CA TRP A 862 -37.40 -13.34 4.13
C TRP A 862 -37.88 -12.24 3.18
N VAL A 863 -39.00 -11.58 3.50
CA VAL A 863 -39.59 -10.51 2.69
C VAL A 863 -38.84 -9.19 2.86
N MET A 864 -38.57 -8.76 4.10
CA MET A 864 -37.86 -7.52 4.38
C MET A 864 -36.49 -7.49 3.74
N ILE A 865 -35.74 -8.59 3.74
CA ILE A 865 -34.43 -8.60 3.05
C ILE A 865 -34.61 -8.59 1.52
N SER A 866 -35.76 -9.02 1.00
CA SER A 866 -36.13 -8.89 -0.41
C SER A 866 -36.66 -7.48 -0.77
N ASP A 867 -37.25 -6.75 0.19
CA ASP A 867 -37.86 -5.41 0.04
C ASP A 867 -37.00 -4.29 0.65
N ILE A 868 -35.87 -4.60 1.28
CA ILE A 868 -34.88 -3.61 1.78
C ILE A 868 -34.18 -2.91 0.60
N ASP A 869 -34.36 -3.41 -0.62
CA ASP A 869 -34.14 -2.66 -1.87
C ASP A 869 -35.20 -1.58 -2.16
N LEU A 870 -36.30 -1.48 -1.38
CA LEU A 870 -37.49 -0.67 -1.73
C LEU A 870 -38.12 0.18 -0.61
N MET A 871 -37.64 0.17 0.64
CA MET A 871 -38.17 1.05 1.70
C MET A 871 -37.09 1.74 2.55
N THR A 872 -36.72 2.97 2.16
CA THR A 872 -35.96 3.92 2.98
C THR A 872 -36.91 4.83 3.77
N GLU A 873 -36.69 4.92 5.09
CA GLU A 873 -37.25 5.95 5.98
C GLU A 873 -36.83 7.38 5.55
N PRO A 874 -37.55 8.44 6.00
CA PRO A 874 -37.33 9.81 5.55
C PRO A 874 -36.08 10.42 6.21
N GLU A 875 -34.92 10.27 5.56
CA GLU A 875 -33.63 10.79 6.05
C GLU A 875 -33.21 12.08 5.32
N THR A 876 -33.88 13.20 5.61
CA THR A 876 -33.32 14.53 5.34
C THR A 876 -32.69 15.08 6.63
N ALA A 877 -31.36 15.03 6.73
CA ALA A 877 -30.62 15.86 7.69
C ALA A 877 -30.17 17.18 7.02
N ASN A 878 -30.17 18.27 7.80
CA ASN A 878 -29.93 19.63 7.32
C ASN A 878 -28.49 19.85 6.80
N LEU A 879 -28.36 20.79 5.84
CA LEU A 879 -27.10 21.28 5.27
C LEU A 879 -26.06 21.67 6.36
N PRO A 880 -24.75 21.54 6.09
CA PRO A 880 -23.72 22.05 7.00
C PRO A 880 -23.90 23.57 7.18
N ILE A 881 -23.92 24.01 8.44
CA ILE A 881 -23.98 25.43 8.79
C ILE A 881 -22.56 25.99 8.63
N ILE A 882 -22.39 26.96 7.73
CA ILE A 882 -21.10 27.60 7.46
C ILE A 882 -21.10 29.00 8.09
N SER A 883 -20.15 29.26 9.00
CA SER A 883 -19.97 30.57 9.61
C SER A 883 -19.62 31.63 8.57
N THR A 884 -20.18 32.84 8.74
CA THR A 884 -19.85 34.00 7.90
C THR A 884 -18.70 34.83 8.46
N HIS A 885 -18.01 34.35 9.50
CA HIS A 885 -16.93 35.06 10.15
C HIS A 885 -15.75 35.29 9.19
N GLY A 886 -15.41 36.56 8.93
CA GLY A 886 -14.34 36.95 8.01
C GLY A 886 -14.76 37.07 6.54
N LEU A 887 -16.03 36.80 6.21
CA LEU A 887 -16.58 36.97 4.86
C LEU A 887 -17.16 38.39 4.66
N ASP A 888 -16.94 38.97 3.48
CA ASP A 888 -17.56 40.23 3.09
C ASP A 888 -19.08 40.06 2.88
N SER A 889 -19.84 40.88 3.60
CA SER A 889 -21.30 40.95 3.60
C SER A 889 -21.96 41.28 2.26
N LYS A 890 -21.21 41.87 1.32
CA LYS A 890 -21.73 42.32 0.01
C LYS A 890 -21.35 41.38 -1.15
N SER A 891 -20.53 40.38 -0.87
CA SER A 891 -20.02 39.44 -1.86
C SER A 891 -20.84 38.15 -1.88
N THR A 892 -20.91 37.51 -3.04
CA THR A 892 -21.46 36.15 -3.22
C THR A 892 -20.33 35.13 -3.24
N TYR A 893 -20.63 33.89 -2.83
CA TYR A 893 -19.64 32.83 -2.71
C TYR A 893 -20.05 31.55 -3.42
N LEU A 894 -19.06 30.86 -3.99
CA LEU A 894 -19.17 29.52 -4.55
C LEU A 894 -18.50 28.52 -3.62
N LEU A 895 -19.25 27.51 -3.18
CA LEU A 895 -18.73 26.37 -2.43
C LEU A 895 -18.50 25.18 -3.37
N LEU A 896 -17.32 24.56 -3.32
CA LEU A 896 -17.00 23.28 -3.96
C LEU A 896 -16.75 22.20 -2.90
N PHE A 897 -17.21 20.98 -3.17
CA PHE A 897 -17.01 19.80 -2.34
C PHE A 897 -16.39 18.66 -3.15
N VAL A 898 -15.18 18.23 -2.77
CA VAL A 898 -14.32 17.36 -3.57
C VAL A 898 -13.82 16.16 -2.76
N ASP A 899 -13.74 14.98 -3.39
CA ASP A 899 -13.07 13.78 -2.89
C ASP A 899 -11.70 13.62 -3.58
N LEU A 900 -10.63 13.52 -2.79
CA LEU A 900 -9.26 13.40 -3.29
C LEU A 900 -8.79 11.96 -3.50
N ASP A 901 -9.51 10.97 -2.99
CA ASP A 901 -9.04 9.59 -2.88
C ASP A 901 -9.84 8.60 -3.75
N VAL A 902 -10.58 9.11 -4.73
CA VAL A 902 -11.33 8.27 -5.67
C VAL A 902 -10.37 7.41 -6.50
N ARG A 903 -10.53 6.08 -6.43
CA ARG A 903 -9.85 5.14 -7.32
C ARG A 903 -10.80 4.70 -8.42
N TYR A 904 -10.41 4.95 -9.66
CA TYR A 904 -11.11 4.41 -10.82
C TYR A 904 -10.21 3.41 -11.54
N LYS A 905 -10.62 2.14 -11.55
CA LYS A 905 -9.84 1.01 -12.07
C LYS A 905 -8.46 0.93 -11.39
N LEU A 906 -7.40 1.39 -12.05
CA LEU A 906 -6.01 1.33 -11.56
C LEU A 906 -5.44 2.72 -11.22
N ASN A 907 -6.18 3.81 -11.45
CA ASN A 907 -5.69 5.18 -11.27
C ASN A 907 -6.38 5.87 -10.09
N ALA A 908 -5.58 6.52 -9.24
CA ALA A 908 -6.10 7.47 -8.26
C ALA A 908 -6.49 8.78 -8.98
N THR A 909 -7.62 9.35 -8.60
CA THR A 909 -8.19 10.55 -9.23
C THR A 909 -8.98 11.37 -8.21
N VAL A 910 -9.25 12.63 -8.57
CA VAL A 910 -10.10 13.54 -7.82
C VAL A 910 -11.51 13.54 -8.41
N ALA A 911 -12.54 13.61 -7.57
CA ALA A 911 -13.94 13.72 -7.99
C ALA A 911 -14.66 14.87 -7.28
N LEU A 912 -15.39 15.70 -8.03
CA LEU A 912 -16.28 16.71 -7.44
C LEU A 912 -17.61 16.05 -7.07
N HIS A 913 -18.04 16.21 -5.81
CA HIS A 913 -19.30 15.66 -5.29
C HIS A 913 -20.44 16.66 -5.29
N TRP A 914 -20.16 17.93 -4.98
CA TRP A 914 -21.19 18.96 -4.92
C TRP A 914 -20.61 20.36 -5.15
N TYR A 915 -21.45 21.27 -5.64
CA TYR A 915 -21.15 22.70 -5.69
C TYR A 915 -22.40 23.54 -5.46
N GLN A 916 -22.22 24.74 -4.91
CA GLN A 916 -23.30 25.69 -4.69
C GLN A 916 -22.83 27.11 -4.98
N PRO A 917 -23.28 27.74 -6.09
CA PRO A 917 -22.99 29.13 -6.38
C PRO A 917 -23.94 30.08 -5.64
N ASP A 918 -23.58 31.36 -5.63
CA ASP A 918 -24.42 32.49 -5.22
C ASP A 918 -24.87 32.43 -3.74
N LEU A 919 -24.01 31.90 -2.87
CA LEU A 919 -24.21 31.91 -1.42
C LEU A 919 -24.01 33.34 -0.90
N VAL A 920 -24.93 33.82 -0.05
CA VAL A 920 -24.81 35.12 0.61
C VAL A 920 -24.71 34.99 2.13
N PRO A 921 -23.91 35.82 2.81
CA PRO A 921 -23.85 35.85 4.26
C PRO A 921 -25.08 36.53 4.86
N ILE A 922 -25.76 35.86 5.80
CA ILE A 922 -26.86 36.43 6.58
C ILE A 922 -26.42 36.66 8.00
N PHE A 923 -26.42 37.93 8.43
CA PHE A 923 -26.19 38.30 9.82
C PHE A 923 -27.54 38.47 10.52
N GLU A 924 -27.76 37.79 11.65
CA GLU A 924 -28.99 37.96 12.44
C GLU A 924 -29.08 39.39 12.97
N ASN A 925 -29.87 40.23 12.29
CA ASN A 925 -30.59 41.34 12.89
C ASN A 925 -31.78 41.77 12.02
N ASN A 926 -32.93 41.89 12.68
CA ASN A 926 -34.22 42.45 12.23
C ASN A 926 -35.20 41.53 11.46
N SER A 927 -36.08 40.91 12.27
CA SER A 927 -37.55 40.84 12.12
C SER A 927 -38.18 40.26 10.85
N SER A 928 -39.05 39.27 11.10
CA SER A 928 -40.16 38.74 10.30
C SER A 928 -39.86 37.90 9.06
N VAL A 929 -39.61 36.59 9.26
CA VAL A 929 -40.19 35.52 8.41
C VAL A 929 -40.52 34.32 9.31
N GLU A 930 -41.69 33.73 9.10
CA GLU A 930 -42.46 32.87 9.99
C GLU A 930 -41.84 31.52 10.36
N ARG A 931 -42.10 31.10 11.61
CA ARG A 931 -41.90 29.74 12.12
C ARG A 931 -42.89 28.76 11.46
N SER A 932 -42.39 27.73 10.78
CA SER A 932 -43.10 26.45 10.63
C SER A 932 -42.18 25.25 10.91
N ARG A 933 -42.23 24.80 12.16
CA ARG A 933 -42.07 23.43 12.70
C ARG A 933 -41.18 22.41 11.94
N HIS A 934 -40.01 22.10 12.52
CA HIS A 934 -39.79 20.82 13.23
C HIS A 934 -38.57 20.92 14.19
N ASN A 935 -38.87 20.87 15.51
CA ASN A 935 -37.93 20.68 16.64
C ASN A 935 -37.46 19.20 16.66
N SER A 936 -36.32 18.76 17.21
CA SER A 936 -35.50 19.28 18.32
C SER A 936 -34.09 18.67 18.34
N GLY A 937 -33.07 19.47 18.68
CA GLY A 937 -31.75 18.97 19.09
C GLY A 937 -30.65 20.03 19.26
N LEU A 938 -30.94 21.22 19.78
CA LEU A 938 -29.93 22.22 20.13
C LEU A 938 -30.23 22.77 21.53
N GLY A 939 -29.54 22.20 22.53
CA GLY A 939 -29.50 22.72 23.89
C GLY A 939 -28.32 23.69 24.04
N GLU A 940 -28.63 24.87 24.57
CA GLU A 940 -27.76 25.83 25.27
C GLU A 940 -26.33 26.05 24.73
N ILE A 941 -26.17 27.04 23.84
CA ILE A 941 -24.88 27.70 23.57
C ILE A 941 -24.92 29.08 24.22
N GLY A 942 -24.08 29.28 25.24
CA GLY A 942 -23.91 30.55 25.93
C GLY A 942 -22.92 31.48 25.21
N ASN A 943 -23.31 32.75 25.04
CA ASN A 943 -22.49 33.97 25.02
C ASN A 943 -21.12 33.94 24.28
N CYS A 944 -21.10 33.53 23.01
CA CYS A 944 -20.19 34.11 22.02
C CYS A 944 -21.03 34.77 20.92
N ALA A 945 -20.65 35.97 20.51
CA ALA A 945 -21.52 36.93 19.86
C ALA A 945 -21.56 36.78 18.32
N ARG A 946 -22.78 36.86 17.75
CA ARG A 946 -23.11 37.28 16.36
C ARG A 946 -22.42 36.53 15.21
N ASP A 947 -22.64 35.22 15.10
CA ASP A 947 -22.28 34.49 13.87
C ASP A 947 -23.46 34.45 12.89
N GLY A 948 -23.24 34.94 11.68
CA GLY A 948 -24.16 34.77 10.57
C GLY A 948 -23.98 33.44 9.85
N ILE A 949 -24.91 33.08 8.95
CA ILE A 949 -24.88 31.83 8.18
C ILE A 949 -24.95 32.15 6.68
N LEU A 950 -24.17 31.42 5.86
CA LEU A 950 -24.31 31.48 4.39
C LEU A 950 -25.65 30.86 3.96
N ARG A 951 -26.51 31.63 3.28
CA ARG A 951 -27.78 31.15 2.72
C ARG A 951 -27.69 30.99 1.21
N ASN A 952 -28.25 29.89 0.74
CA ASN A 952 -28.46 29.61 -0.67
C ASN A 952 -29.54 30.52 -1.29
N GLN A 953 -29.20 31.22 -2.38
CA GLN A 953 -30.14 32.04 -3.16
C GLN A 953 -30.48 31.48 -4.55
N SER A 954 -29.81 30.40 -5.01
CA SER A 954 -29.95 29.88 -6.36
C SER A 954 -30.37 28.39 -6.37
N MET A 955 -30.91 27.94 -7.50
CA MET A 955 -31.01 26.49 -7.76
C MET A 955 -29.63 25.98 -8.19
N GLY A 956 -28.78 25.67 -7.21
CA GLY A 956 -27.51 24.99 -7.42
C GLY A 956 -27.70 23.53 -7.82
N ALA A 957 -26.60 22.82 -8.11
CA ALA A 957 -26.68 21.37 -8.33
C ALA A 957 -27.17 20.66 -7.07
N GLU A 958 -27.94 19.59 -7.28
CA GLU A 958 -28.43 18.73 -6.22
C GLU A 958 -27.25 18.18 -5.40
N TYR A 959 -27.34 18.24 -4.07
CA TYR A 959 -26.32 17.70 -3.18
C TYR A 959 -26.28 16.19 -3.33
N ILE A 960 -25.21 15.68 -3.96
CA ILE A 960 -24.96 14.25 -4.06
C ILE A 960 -24.01 13.87 -2.94
N ALA A 961 -24.52 13.06 -2.02
CA ALA A 961 -23.75 12.65 -0.87
C ALA A 961 -22.47 11.89 -1.24
N PRO A 962 -21.41 12.04 -0.43
CA PRO A 962 -20.24 11.19 -0.54
C PRO A 962 -20.64 9.73 -0.27
N ARG A 963 -20.33 8.84 -1.22
CA ARG A 963 -20.50 7.39 -1.11
C ARG A 963 -19.14 6.72 -1.39
N PRO A 964 -18.23 6.71 -0.41
CA PRO A 964 -16.99 5.97 -0.56
C PRO A 964 -17.31 4.47 -0.77
N PRO A 965 -16.48 3.71 -1.49
CA PRO A 965 -16.59 2.25 -1.51
C PRO A 965 -16.58 1.67 -0.09
N PRO A 966 -17.22 0.52 0.16
CA PRO A 966 -17.09 -0.20 1.42
C PRO A 966 -15.62 -0.39 1.79
N TYR A 967 -15.30 -0.23 3.07
CA TYR A 967 -13.97 -0.40 3.65
C TYR A 967 -12.90 0.51 3.04
N SER A 968 -13.30 1.71 2.62
CA SER A 968 -12.40 2.71 2.06
C SER A 968 -12.22 3.92 2.99
N HIS A 969 -11.07 4.56 2.86
CA HIS A 969 -10.71 5.77 3.58
C HIS A 969 -10.55 6.91 2.58
N HIS A 970 -11.38 7.94 2.71
CA HIS A 970 -11.47 9.03 1.74
C HIS A 970 -11.27 10.41 2.39
N ARG A 971 -10.45 11.25 1.77
CA ARG A 971 -10.25 12.67 2.11
C ARG A 971 -11.19 13.54 1.29
N TYR A 972 -12.08 14.19 2.00
CA TYR A 972 -12.99 15.16 1.43
C TYR A 972 -12.56 16.58 1.77
N VAL A 973 -12.69 17.50 0.82
CA VAL A 973 -12.28 18.90 0.94
C VAL A 973 -13.39 19.82 0.48
N TYR A 974 -13.66 20.87 1.28
CA TYR A 974 -14.47 22.01 0.88
C TYR A 974 -13.57 23.18 0.49
N PHE A 975 -13.89 23.86 -0.61
CA PHE A 975 -13.29 25.12 -1.02
C PHE A 975 -14.37 26.18 -1.19
N LEU A 976 -14.19 27.34 -0.55
CA LEU A 976 -15.07 28.49 -0.72
C LEU A 976 -14.35 29.56 -1.55
N PHE A 977 -14.97 29.98 -2.65
CA PHE A 977 -14.47 31.00 -3.55
C PHE A 977 -15.35 32.24 -3.47
N ASN A 978 -14.74 33.43 -3.47
CA ASN A 978 -15.48 34.67 -3.65
C ASN A 978 -15.81 34.82 -5.15
N GLN A 979 -17.06 35.10 -5.47
CA GLN A 979 -17.49 35.37 -6.85
C GLN A 979 -17.24 36.84 -7.19
N GLY A 980 -17.23 37.77 -6.25
CA GLY A 980 -17.11 39.19 -6.54
C GLY A 980 -18.40 39.79 -7.15
N PRO A 981 -18.54 41.13 -7.19
CA PRO A 981 -19.83 41.78 -7.45
C PRO A 981 -20.32 41.72 -8.91
N GLU A 982 -19.45 41.46 -9.88
CA GLU A 982 -19.80 41.41 -11.31
C GLU A 982 -19.84 39.98 -11.89
N TYR A 983 -19.53 38.97 -11.07
CA TYR A 983 -19.45 37.59 -11.52
C TYR A 983 -20.81 36.94 -11.60
N GLN A 984 -21.10 36.34 -12.75
CA GLN A 984 -22.27 35.48 -12.94
C GLN A 984 -21.80 34.06 -13.17
N PHE A 985 -22.27 33.13 -12.34
CA PHE A 985 -21.93 31.73 -12.51
C PHE A 985 -22.48 31.21 -13.85
N PRO A 986 -21.64 30.72 -14.78
CA PRO A 986 -22.10 30.34 -16.11
C PRO A 986 -23.08 29.16 -16.08
N ASN A 987 -24.28 29.33 -16.65
CA ASN A 987 -25.31 28.29 -16.72
C ASN A 987 -24.83 27.00 -17.42
N CYS A 988 -23.86 27.09 -18.34
CA CYS A 988 -23.31 25.93 -19.05
C CYS A 988 -22.55 24.95 -18.15
N TYR A 989 -22.10 25.37 -16.96
CA TYR A 989 -21.43 24.50 -16.00
C TYR A 989 -22.38 23.47 -15.37
N SER A 990 -23.70 23.69 -15.40
CA SER A 990 -24.68 22.70 -14.96
C SER A 990 -24.60 21.36 -15.72
N HIS A 991 -24.12 21.36 -16.97
CA HIS A 991 -23.95 20.16 -17.79
C HIS A 991 -22.59 19.45 -17.62
N ILE A 992 -21.64 20.08 -16.91
CA ILE A 992 -20.32 19.49 -16.61
C ILE A 992 -20.43 18.41 -15.53
N PHE A 993 -21.59 18.30 -14.87
CA PHE A 993 -21.82 17.39 -13.74
C PHE A 993 -22.80 16.29 -14.10
N PRO A 994 -22.34 15.22 -14.75
CA PRO A 994 -23.16 14.05 -15.03
C PRO A 994 -23.59 13.36 -13.73
N PRO A 995 -24.78 12.72 -13.72
CA PRO A 995 -25.33 12.08 -12.52
C PRO A 995 -24.53 10.86 -12.05
N THR A 996 -23.64 10.31 -12.88
CA THR A 996 -22.89 9.08 -12.57
C THR A 996 -21.46 9.37 -12.07
N ALA A 997 -20.95 8.48 -11.21
CA ALA A 997 -19.62 8.60 -10.64
C ALA A 997 -18.49 8.47 -11.69
N GLU A 998 -18.70 7.67 -12.75
CA GLU A 998 -17.68 7.45 -13.80
C GLU A 998 -17.36 8.73 -14.58
N ALA A 999 -18.33 9.62 -14.71
CA ALA A 999 -18.19 10.83 -15.51
C ALA A 999 -17.75 12.06 -14.67
N ARG A 1000 -17.59 11.89 -13.35
CA ARG A 1000 -17.04 12.90 -12.41
C ARG A 1000 -15.59 12.66 -12.01
N GLY A 1001 -15.03 11.47 -12.31
CA GLY A 1001 -13.64 11.13 -12.04
C GLY A 1001 -12.68 11.89 -12.97
N GLY A 1002 -11.67 12.54 -12.39
CA GLY A 1002 -10.67 13.31 -13.14
C GLY A 1002 -10.87 14.82 -13.04
N PHE A 1003 -11.72 15.27 -12.11
CA PHE A 1003 -12.00 16.68 -11.91
C PHE A 1003 -10.73 17.44 -11.53
N ASN A 1004 -10.32 18.38 -12.38
CA ASN A 1004 -9.15 19.21 -12.16
C ASN A 1004 -9.59 20.57 -11.60
N ILE A 1005 -9.37 20.75 -10.29
CA ILE A 1005 -9.76 21.96 -9.56
C ILE A 1005 -9.05 23.20 -10.14
N HIS A 1006 -7.76 23.11 -10.46
CA HIS A 1006 -7.01 24.23 -11.04
C HIS A 1006 -7.57 24.65 -12.39
N GLN A 1007 -7.82 23.67 -13.27
CA GLN A 1007 -8.44 23.95 -14.56
C GLN A 1007 -9.83 24.57 -14.41
N PHE A 1008 -10.62 24.11 -13.44
CA PHE A 1008 -11.94 24.70 -13.17
C PHE A 1008 -11.81 26.15 -12.69
N VAL A 1009 -10.93 26.44 -11.74
CA VAL A 1009 -10.69 27.80 -11.22
C VAL A 1009 -10.23 28.75 -12.33
N ASP A 1010 -9.29 28.29 -13.18
CA ASP A 1010 -8.78 29.07 -14.32
C ASP A 1010 -9.88 29.39 -15.35
N VAL A 1011 -10.72 28.40 -15.70
CA VAL A 1011 -11.79 28.54 -16.69
C VAL A 1011 -12.98 29.32 -16.12
N ALA A 1012 -13.28 29.13 -14.84
CA ALA A 1012 -14.28 29.91 -14.12
C ALA A 1012 -13.84 31.34 -13.84
N GLN A 1013 -12.54 31.68 -13.99
CA GLN A 1013 -11.98 33.00 -13.65
C GLN A 1013 -12.20 33.35 -12.17
N LEU A 1014 -12.03 32.38 -11.28
CA LEU A 1014 -12.11 32.57 -9.84
C LEU A 1014 -10.72 32.87 -9.28
N ASP A 1015 -10.65 33.71 -8.25
CA ASP A 1015 -9.43 33.92 -7.48
C ASP A 1015 -9.11 32.72 -6.56
N ALA A 1016 -8.03 32.80 -5.80
CA ALA A 1016 -7.71 31.79 -4.79
C ALA A 1016 -8.87 31.62 -3.78
N PRO A 1017 -9.10 30.40 -3.26
CA PRO A 1017 -10.17 30.14 -2.31
C PRO A 1017 -9.97 30.98 -1.04
N VAL A 1018 -11.05 31.63 -0.58
CA VAL A 1018 -11.05 32.49 0.60
C VAL A 1018 -11.12 31.69 1.90
N ALA A 1019 -11.62 30.45 1.83
CA ALA A 1019 -11.62 29.50 2.93
C ALA A 1019 -11.61 28.08 2.39
N GLY A 1020 -11.13 27.13 3.19
CA GLY A 1020 -11.21 25.71 2.90
C GLY A 1020 -11.02 24.87 4.15
N ASN A 1021 -11.62 23.69 4.16
CA ASN A 1021 -11.48 22.72 5.24
C ASN A 1021 -11.50 21.31 4.67
N TYR A 1022 -10.94 20.33 5.38
CA TYR A 1022 -10.94 18.94 4.97
C TYR A 1022 -11.32 18.01 6.13
N PHE A 1023 -11.87 16.86 5.78
CA PHE A 1023 -12.22 15.83 6.75
C PHE A 1023 -12.03 14.45 6.12
N PHE A 1024 -11.92 13.45 7.00
CA PHE A 1024 -11.82 12.07 6.60
C PHE A 1024 -13.15 11.37 6.78
N VAL A 1025 -13.45 10.50 5.83
CA VAL A 1025 -14.61 9.62 5.87
C VAL A 1025 -14.12 8.19 5.77
N GLU A 1026 -14.44 7.41 6.80
CA GLU A 1026 -14.33 5.95 6.79
C GLU A 1026 -15.73 5.39 6.54
N TYR A 1027 -15.89 4.61 5.47
CA TYR A 1027 -17.16 3.97 5.15
C TYR A 1027 -17.05 2.46 5.31
N ASP A 1028 -17.70 1.94 6.35
CA ASP A 1028 -17.62 0.53 6.75
C ASP A 1028 -18.85 -0.30 6.28
N GLY A 1029 -19.72 0.24 5.40
CA GLY A 1029 -20.98 -0.39 4.97
C GLY A 1029 -20.95 -0.95 3.53
N PRO A 1030 -21.91 -1.79 3.09
CA PRO A 1030 -21.92 -2.46 1.77
C PRO A 1030 -22.35 -1.56 0.58
N VAL A 1031 -22.06 -1.97 -0.66
CA VAL A 1031 -22.39 -1.24 -1.92
C VAL A 1031 -23.90 -1.22 -2.15
N ILE A 1032 -24.48 -0.05 -2.52
CA ILE A 1032 -25.86 0.05 -3.04
C ILE A 1032 -25.80 0.65 -4.45
N GLU A 1033 -26.46 0.03 -5.43
CA GLU A 1033 -26.51 0.49 -6.83
C GLU A 1033 -27.16 1.89 -6.99
N PRO A 1034 -26.77 2.66 -8.02
CA PRO A 1034 -27.23 4.03 -8.20
C PRO A 1034 -28.68 4.09 -8.71
N THR A 1035 -29.58 4.64 -7.90
CA THR A 1035 -30.83 5.25 -8.39
C THR A 1035 -30.73 6.78 -8.33
N ALA A 1036 -31.29 7.45 -9.33
CA ALA A 1036 -31.10 8.87 -9.62
C ALA A 1036 -31.72 9.85 -8.61
N THR A 1037 -32.04 9.41 -7.39
CA THR A 1037 -32.80 10.19 -6.38
C THR A 1037 -32.33 9.97 -4.95
N ALA A 1038 -31.09 9.53 -4.72
CA ALA A 1038 -30.71 8.96 -3.43
C ALA A 1038 -30.02 9.94 -2.44
N SER A 1039 -30.61 10.04 -1.24
CA SER A 1039 -30.16 10.78 -0.04
C SER A 1039 -28.80 10.29 0.55
N PRO A 1040 -28.20 11.06 1.49
CA PRO A 1040 -26.86 10.81 2.04
C PRO A 1040 -26.73 9.61 2.98
N THR A 1041 -25.70 8.80 2.76
CA THR A 1041 -25.26 7.71 3.66
C THR A 1041 -24.62 8.26 4.92
N THR A 1042 -25.03 7.75 6.09
CA THR A 1042 -24.44 8.02 7.41
C THR A 1042 -22.96 7.65 7.43
N THR A 1043 -22.11 8.66 7.31
CA THR A 1043 -20.65 8.54 7.33
C THR A 1043 -20.10 9.20 8.59
N TRP A 1044 -19.20 8.52 9.29
CA TRP A 1044 -18.58 9.06 10.50
C TRP A 1044 -17.56 10.13 10.11
N LEU A 1045 -17.93 11.39 10.31
CA LEU A 1045 -17.05 12.54 10.08
C LEU A 1045 -16.06 12.66 11.25
N ARG A 1046 -14.76 12.53 10.98
CA ARG A 1046 -13.71 12.90 11.94
C ARG A 1046 -12.98 14.14 11.45
N LEU A 1047 -13.02 15.20 12.26
CA LEU A 1047 -12.16 16.36 12.08
C LEU A 1047 -10.71 15.94 12.36
N ALA A 1048 -9.78 16.33 11.49
CA ALA A 1048 -8.36 16.16 11.72
C ALA A 1048 -7.88 17.25 12.71
N PRO A 1049 -7.14 16.92 13.78
CA PRO A 1049 -6.53 17.95 14.61
C PRO A 1049 -5.52 18.75 13.76
N CYS A 1050 -5.62 20.08 13.77
CA CYS A 1050 -4.63 20.94 13.15
C CYS A 1050 -3.32 20.85 13.94
N GLU A 1051 -2.33 20.12 13.44
CA GLU A 1051 -0.95 20.32 13.91
C GLU A 1051 -0.51 21.71 13.47
N SER A 1052 -0.34 22.59 14.46
CA SER A 1052 -0.06 24.00 14.31
C SER A 1052 1.15 24.27 13.39
N VAL A 1053 0.90 24.80 12.19
CA VAL A 1053 1.87 25.71 11.55
C VAL A 1053 1.69 27.05 12.25
N ILE A 1054 2.78 27.53 12.85
CA ILE A 1054 2.86 28.81 13.58
C ILE A 1054 2.33 29.93 12.68
N ALA A 1055 1.13 30.43 12.97
CA ALA A 1055 0.64 31.70 12.49
C ALA A 1055 0.28 32.55 13.71
N THR A 1056 1.03 33.62 13.88
CA THR A 1056 0.84 34.66 14.90
C THR A 1056 -0.54 35.30 14.76
N GLY A 1057 -1.46 35.04 15.70
CA GLY A 1057 -2.77 35.68 15.75
C GLY A 1057 -3.64 35.05 16.82
N SER A 1058 -4.24 35.88 17.67
CA SER A 1058 -4.87 35.53 18.94
C SER A 1058 -6.14 34.67 18.84
N GLY A 1059 -6.15 33.55 19.58
CA GLY A 1059 -7.31 33.02 20.33
C GLY A 1059 -8.35 32.20 19.55
N ALA A 1060 -8.28 30.88 19.66
CA ALA A 1060 -9.44 29.99 19.49
C ALA A 1060 -9.42 28.88 20.55
N CYS A 1061 -10.55 28.73 21.26
CA CYS A 1061 -10.80 27.70 22.27
C CYS A 1061 -11.09 26.36 21.59
N GLU A 1062 -10.33 25.31 21.89
CA GLU A 1062 -10.71 23.92 21.58
C GLU A 1062 -11.19 23.19 22.84
N ARG A 1063 -12.32 22.49 22.75
CA ARG A 1063 -12.70 21.41 23.68
C ARG A 1063 -13.20 20.18 22.91
N PRO A 1064 -12.90 18.96 23.40
CA PRO A 1064 -13.30 17.71 22.73
C PRO A 1064 -14.72 17.30 23.14
N GLY A 1065 -15.60 17.09 22.16
CA GLY A 1065 -16.96 16.60 22.36
C GLY A 1065 -17.51 15.95 21.10
N TYR A 1066 -18.15 14.79 21.27
CA TYR A 1066 -18.80 14.04 20.19
C TYR A 1066 -19.92 14.88 19.54
N GLY A 1067 -19.87 15.00 18.21
CA GLY A 1067 -20.99 15.46 17.39
C GLY A 1067 -21.23 16.97 17.38
N GLN A 1068 -20.39 17.72 16.66
CA GLN A 1068 -20.82 18.81 15.78
C GLN A 1068 -19.63 19.22 14.91
N VAL A 1069 -19.79 19.16 13.58
CA VAL A 1069 -18.87 19.78 12.64
C VAL A 1069 -18.95 21.28 12.89
N VAL A 1070 -17.90 21.86 13.46
CA VAL A 1070 -17.71 23.31 13.46
C VAL A 1070 -16.88 23.62 12.22
N MET A 1071 -17.55 24.20 11.21
CA MET A 1071 -16.93 25.13 10.27
C MET A 1071 -16.86 26.50 10.95
#